data_AF-A0A1G8FQU8-F1
#
_entry.id   AF-A0A1G8FQU8-F1
#
_cell.length_a   1.000
_cell.length_b   1.000
_cell.length_c   1.000
_cell.angle_alpha   90.00
_cell.angle_beta   90.00
_cell.angle_gamma   90.00
#
_symmetry.space_group_name_H-M   'P 1'
#
loop_
_entity.id
_entity.type
_entity.pdbx_description
1 polymer ?
#
loop_
_entity_poly.entity_id
_entity_poly.type
_entity_poly.pdbx_seq_one_letter_code
_entity_poly.pdbx_strand_id
1 'polypeptide(L)'
;MSHCKEAGPIVSVVMPVYRPDFLAEALDSVLLQTYRPLELVVSDDCRSDAVRAVVDAFRAQADFPIVYRHNPKALGEQLNSAAGVALASGEYVKFLHDDDRLAPGCVEALLSVMRSESQVVLASSRRRLIDEDGLPLPDIRETRFPFAEDVLLDGPDLAAFFADHLINFVGEPSAVLCRRSDLLALGDELMSLDGQMVSWVGDLTLYVQLLRQGNLALLAEPLVDYRVSASQTTQLARDNREMVSQSHQQFQQALRKLGWHRPGGGSNWVRMAPITRLKARVFKAVDVLLAIHQASGFGGLSLNNWLAARQPNEVQRRLIDERLAEQGGGPSIEILLVDRLGDAEAVRRSLESLAERNLYRAFSVRVLTAAPESLGVSEAALVALADEPLPRVINQALAFSRADWLLIADAGVEFTVSGLLVAALDLLGAPASCQAVYADEVLRVEEGELGLALRPDVNLDLLLSFPASMARHWLFRRAAVQAAGGFDEAAGEAFELDFQLRLVEQEGLAALGHISEPLLFAAHPPLLDSPAERQVIERHLRARGYPQGRLTSRFAGRYDIDYGHSELPMVSVLIVVEGDLNRLQRCLQTLLEQTAYAHYEVSLLALGEQPAATAAWLQGIEDMRQARLRVLRFAAGVSREAACNEAAQAASGDFLLWLGAGAGILQRDWLQQLLNHGLRGEVGAVGGKLLAADGKVREGGLLLGLGGPVGGAFDGAPLDSAGYMSRLLVDQNHAALSGDCLLLRKTLFLDAGGFDDDPRLSRWAAVDLCLRLQQAGYLNVWTARAQLMMDVPARTDASAADEDVMYQRWLPLLARDPSYNPGFNLNSREGYTLGDPLQVWRPLQAWQPLPNLLAHPGDLHGCGHYRVIQPFNALRGQAVLDGSMSLALLDVPSLERFQPDIILLQRQLGDDRLEAMRRYQSFSRAFKVYELDDYLPGVPMKSIHRKHFVPSEMTRYLRRGLSYVDRFVVSTEPLAEALGHLHGEVRVMRNCLDPLWWEGLSSQRRVSAKPRVGWAGGSSHTGDLELIADVVKELASEVEWVFFGMCPEKLRPYVHEFHPGVPIQNYPAALAALDLDLALAPVEQNLFNECKSNLRLLEYGICGFPVIASDVRCYRGELPATLVKNRFKDWVEAIRMHLADLDASARLGDELQAAVRRDYMLSGDNLERWRQAWLPS
;
A
#
# COMPACT_ATOMS: atom_id res chain seq x y z
N MET A 1 27.94 48.74 26.40
CA MET A 1 27.18 49.58 25.47
C MET A 1 25.80 48.95 25.32
N SER A 2 24.76 49.71 25.64
CA SER A 2 23.35 49.34 25.48
C SER A 2 23.06 49.11 23.99
N HIS A 3 22.55 47.93 23.63
CA HIS A 3 21.88 47.73 22.34
C HIS A 3 20.38 47.88 22.57
N CYS A 4 19.83 49.01 22.12
CA CYS A 4 18.39 49.17 21.91
C CYS A 4 17.89 47.99 21.06
N LYS A 5 17.03 47.14 21.61
CA LYS A 5 16.20 46.22 20.83
C LYS A 5 15.22 47.08 20.02
N GLU A 6 15.37 47.13 18.70
CA GLU A 6 14.30 47.59 17.83
C GLU A 6 13.04 46.75 18.12
N ALA A 7 11.91 47.41 18.38
CA ALA A 7 10.64 46.71 18.56
C ALA A 7 10.24 46.05 17.23
N GLY A 8 10.07 44.72 17.24
CA GLY A 8 9.64 43.96 16.05
C GLY A 8 8.21 44.36 15.59
N PRO A 9 7.81 43.97 14.36
CA PRO A 9 6.50 44.33 13.82
C PRO A 9 5.35 43.72 14.63
N ILE A 10 4.22 44.43 14.72
CA ILE A 10 3.04 43.94 15.44
C ILE A 10 2.39 42.79 14.65
N VAL A 11 2.07 41.68 15.33
CA VAL A 11 1.26 40.59 14.77
C VAL A 11 -0.14 40.62 15.41
N SER A 12 -1.17 40.71 14.58
CA SER A 12 -2.56 40.63 15.01
C SER A 12 -3.04 39.19 15.02
N VAL A 13 -3.36 38.66 16.20
CA VAL A 13 -4.09 37.40 16.31
C VAL A 13 -5.56 37.69 16.03
N VAL A 14 -6.06 37.29 14.87
CA VAL A 14 -7.45 37.52 14.45
C VAL A 14 -8.27 36.28 14.73
N MET A 15 -9.30 36.44 15.56
CA MET A 15 -10.12 35.35 16.07
C MET A 15 -11.60 35.56 15.71
N PRO A 16 -12.10 34.92 14.63
CA PRO A 16 -13.53 34.82 14.39
C PRO A 16 -14.14 33.82 15.37
N VAL A 17 -15.09 34.27 16.19
CA VAL A 17 -15.73 33.46 17.23
C VAL A 17 -17.22 33.34 16.93
N TYR A 18 -17.81 32.17 17.13
CA TYR A 18 -19.26 31.99 17.07
C TYR A 18 -19.83 31.23 18.27
N ARG A 19 -18.96 30.66 19.12
CA ARG A 19 -19.31 29.92 20.34
C ARG A 19 -18.25 30.07 21.43
N PRO A 20 -18.61 29.91 22.71
CA PRO A 20 -17.67 30.10 23.82
C PRO A 20 -16.98 28.81 24.30
N ASP A 21 -17.36 27.63 23.80
CA ASP A 21 -17.10 26.32 24.44
C ASP A 21 -15.61 26.06 24.74
N PHE A 22 -14.71 26.45 23.85
CA PHE A 22 -13.26 26.24 23.95
C PHE A 22 -12.45 27.56 23.94
N LEU A 23 -13.17 28.68 23.97
CA LEU A 23 -12.60 30.01 23.74
C LEU A 23 -11.54 30.37 24.78
N ALA A 24 -11.74 29.97 26.04
CA ALA A 24 -10.78 30.23 27.11
C ALA A 24 -9.41 29.56 26.84
N GLU A 25 -9.40 28.29 26.41
CA GLU A 25 -8.17 27.58 26.07
C GLU A 25 -7.47 28.20 24.85
N ALA A 26 -8.23 28.60 23.84
CA ALA A 26 -7.70 29.27 22.67
C ALA A 26 -7.03 30.61 23.06
N LEU A 27 -7.70 31.40 23.89
CA LEU A 27 -7.17 32.66 24.42
C LEU A 27 -5.93 32.47 25.29
N ASP A 28 -5.91 31.47 26.18
CA ASP A 28 -4.75 31.14 27.01
C ASP A 28 -3.52 30.81 26.15
N SER A 29 -3.72 30.13 25.02
CA SER A 29 -2.64 29.84 24.07
C SER A 29 -2.01 31.10 23.45
N VAL A 30 -2.77 32.22 23.39
CA VAL A 30 -2.28 33.53 22.95
C VAL A 30 -1.44 34.20 24.05
N LEU A 31 -1.80 34.09 25.33
CA LEU A 31 -0.99 34.63 26.45
C LEU A 31 0.40 34.00 26.50
N LEU A 32 0.45 32.71 26.20
CA LEU A 32 1.67 31.91 26.24
C LEU A 32 2.64 32.20 25.10
N GLN A 33 2.27 33.04 24.12
CA GLN A 33 3.16 33.35 23.00
C GLN A 33 4.44 34.05 23.47
N THR A 34 5.58 33.61 22.95
CA THR A 34 6.90 34.17 23.25
C THR A 34 7.15 35.51 22.56
N TYR A 35 6.57 35.72 21.39
CA TYR A 35 6.59 36.99 20.69
C TYR A 35 5.63 37.98 21.34
N ARG A 36 6.11 39.14 21.78
CA ARG A 36 5.32 40.11 22.57
C ARG A 36 4.71 41.29 21.82
N PRO A 37 5.24 41.77 20.69
CA PRO A 37 4.55 42.75 19.84
C PRO A 37 3.29 42.15 19.19
N LEU A 38 2.26 41.92 20.00
CA LEU A 38 1.00 41.29 19.61
C LEU A 38 -0.16 42.25 19.84
N GLU A 39 -1.25 41.98 19.14
CA GLU A 39 -2.59 42.38 19.55
C GLU A 39 -3.55 41.20 19.29
N LEU A 40 -4.66 41.16 20.01
CA LEU A 40 -5.74 40.18 19.78
C LEU A 40 -6.97 40.91 19.25
N VAL A 41 -7.55 40.42 18.17
CA VAL A 41 -8.75 40.97 17.54
C VAL A 41 -9.83 39.89 17.52
N VAL A 42 -10.83 40.03 18.39
CA VAL A 42 -11.96 39.11 18.50
C VAL A 42 -13.16 39.67 17.75
N SER A 43 -13.64 38.94 16.74
CA SER A 43 -14.84 39.26 15.99
C SER A 43 -15.92 38.21 16.26
N ASP A 44 -16.96 38.62 16.97
CA ASP A 44 -17.91 37.74 17.65
C ASP A 44 -19.27 37.68 16.94
N ASP A 45 -19.59 36.49 16.41
CA ASP A 45 -20.86 36.09 15.78
C ASP A 45 -21.78 35.31 16.76
N CYS A 46 -21.40 35.17 18.03
CA CYS A 46 -22.22 34.48 19.02
C CYS A 46 -23.54 35.24 19.26
N ARG A 47 -24.63 34.51 19.43
CA ARG A 47 -25.97 35.10 19.68
C ARG A 47 -26.16 35.62 21.10
N SER A 48 -25.18 35.40 21.98
CA SER A 48 -25.27 35.69 23.41
C SER A 48 -24.02 36.42 23.89
N ASP A 49 -24.10 37.10 25.03
CA ASP A 49 -22.95 37.79 25.65
C ASP A 49 -21.90 36.84 26.26
N ALA A 50 -21.99 35.53 26.03
CA ALA A 50 -21.08 34.54 26.61
C ALA A 50 -19.61 34.76 26.17
N VAL A 51 -19.39 35.05 24.89
CA VAL A 51 -18.04 35.33 24.36
C VAL A 51 -17.48 36.62 24.94
N ARG A 52 -18.30 37.68 25.04
CA ARG A 52 -17.91 38.94 25.69
C ARG A 52 -17.42 38.71 27.12
N ALA A 53 -18.15 37.92 27.90
CA ALA A 53 -17.78 37.64 29.29
C ALA A 53 -16.41 36.95 29.40
N VAL A 54 -16.11 35.99 28.51
CA VAL A 54 -14.82 35.30 28.46
C VAL A 54 -13.69 36.26 28.06
N VAL A 55 -13.91 37.08 27.03
CA VAL A 55 -12.91 38.06 26.55
C VAL A 55 -12.64 39.15 27.59
N ASP A 56 -13.66 39.63 28.30
CA ASP A 56 -13.49 40.63 29.36
C ASP A 56 -12.71 40.07 30.55
N ALA A 57 -12.92 38.79 30.92
CA ALA A 57 -12.12 38.11 31.93
C ALA A 57 -10.65 37.92 31.51
N PHE A 58 -10.43 37.59 30.24
CA PHE A 58 -9.10 37.46 29.64
C PHE A 58 -8.33 38.79 29.60
N ARG A 59 -9.04 39.90 29.38
CA ARG A 59 -8.45 41.24 29.25
C ARG A 59 -7.64 41.66 30.47
N ALA A 60 -7.94 41.15 31.66
CA ALA A 60 -7.18 41.45 32.87
C ALA A 60 -5.80 40.78 32.92
N GLN A 61 -5.56 39.75 32.10
CA GLN A 61 -4.34 38.93 32.09
C GLN A 61 -3.40 39.25 30.93
N ALA A 62 -3.93 39.81 29.83
CA ALA A 62 -3.15 40.14 28.65
C ALA A 62 -2.23 41.35 28.86
N ASP A 63 -0.96 41.21 28.46
CA ASP A 63 0.03 42.27 28.39
C ASP A 63 0.06 42.99 27.02
N PHE A 64 -0.91 42.66 26.15
CA PHE A 64 -1.07 43.21 24.80
C PHE A 64 -2.51 43.75 24.55
N PRO A 65 -2.72 44.64 23.56
CA PRO A 65 -4.04 45.19 23.25
C PRO A 65 -5.04 44.12 22.80
N ILE A 66 -6.30 44.27 23.24
CA ILE A 66 -7.42 43.43 22.81
C ILE A 66 -8.51 44.30 22.20
N VAL A 67 -8.81 44.06 20.93
CA VAL A 67 -9.93 44.65 20.19
C VAL A 67 -11.05 43.61 20.14
N TYR A 68 -12.23 43.99 20.61
CA TYR A 68 -13.41 43.11 20.60
C TYR A 68 -14.56 43.81 19.86
N ARG A 69 -15.17 43.11 18.89
CA ARG A 69 -16.38 43.56 18.19
C ARG A 69 -17.42 42.44 18.17
N HIS A 70 -18.61 42.73 18.71
CA HIS A 70 -19.80 41.90 18.54
C HIS A 70 -20.53 42.30 17.25
N ASN A 71 -20.82 41.33 16.39
CA ASN A 71 -21.55 41.55 15.15
C ASN A 71 -23.08 41.53 15.40
N PRO A 72 -23.85 42.55 14.98
CA PRO A 72 -25.30 42.58 15.24
C PRO A 72 -26.09 41.43 14.61
N LYS A 73 -25.54 40.81 13.57
CA LYS A 73 -26.01 39.58 12.93
C LYS A 73 -24.79 38.71 12.65
N ALA A 74 -24.94 37.39 12.81
CA ALA A 74 -23.89 36.46 12.44
C ALA A 74 -23.52 36.64 10.96
N LEU A 75 -22.24 36.95 10.71
CA LEU A 75 -21.70 37.23 9.39
C LEU A 75 -21.29 35.95 8.65
N GLY A 76 -21.04 34.87 9.39
CA GLY A 76 -20.48 33.63 8.84
C GLY A 76 -18.96 33.73 8.67
N GLU A 77 -18.30 32.57 8.55
CA GLU A 77 -16.82 32.43 8.65
C GLU A 77 -16.04 33.44 7.80
N GLN A 78 -16.37 33.57 6.51
CA GLN A 78 -15.69 34.45 5.58
C GLN A 78 -15.77 35.92 6.00
N LEU A 79 -16.99 36.45 6.15
CA LEU A 79 -17.20 37.87 6.46
C LEU A 79 -16.78 38.19 7.90
N ASN A 80 -16.90 37.24 8.83
CA ASN A 80 -16.42 37.42 10.20
C ASN A 80 -14.89 37.52 10.24
N SER A 81 -14.19 36.67 9.49
CA SER A 81 -12.73 36.72 9.34
C SER A 81 -12.27 38.01 8.66
N ALA A 82 -12.88 38.38 7.53
CA ALA A 82 -12.57 39.63 6.80
C ALA A 82 -12.78 40.87 7.69
N ALA A 83 -13.87 40.88 8.45
CA ALA A 83 -14.18 41.98 9.33
C ALA A 83 -13.23 42.04 10.54
N GLY A 84 -12.64 40.92 10.98
CA GLY A 84 -11.56 40.86 11.96
C GLY A 84 -10.23 41.39 11.40
N VAL A 85 -9.87 40.99 10.18
CA VAL A 85 -8.68 41.52 9.46
C VAL A 85 -8.77 43.04 9.26
N ALA A 86 -9.95 43.57 8.96
CA ALA A 86 -10.16 45.00 8.80
C ALA A 86 -9.90 45.79 10.10
N LEU A 87 -10.20 45.19 11.26
CA LEU A 87 -9.98 45.78 12.59
C LEU A 87 -8.53 45.66 13.08
N ALA A 88 -7.78 44.69 12.56
CA ALA A 88 -6.38 44.50 12.90
C ALA A 88 -5.53 45.74 12.56
N SER A 89 -4.53 46.03 13.38
CA SER A 89 -3.54 47.10 13.21
C SER A 89 -2.13 46.58 12.93
N GLY A 90 -1.87 45.28 13.16
CA GLY A 90 -0.58 44.63 12.95
C GLY A 90 -0.18 44.50 11.48
N GLU A 91 1.13 44.42 11.24
CA GLU A 91 1.68 44.21 9.90
C GLU A 91 1.37 42.79 9.39
N TYR A 92 1.32 41.82 10.30
CA TYR A 92 1.00 40.42 10.03
C TYR A 92 -0.28 40.01 10.75
N VAL A 93 -0.99 39.06 10.18
CA VAL A 93 -2.17 38.42 10.77
C VAL A 93 -1.88 36.95 11.02
N LYS A 94 -2.11 36.50 12.24
CA LYS A 94 -2.18 35.10 12.64
C LYS A 94 -3.65 34.78 12.91
N PHE A 95 -4.27 33.90 12.13
CA PHE A 95 -5.63 33.49 12.46
C PHE A 95 -5.59 32.52 13.65
N LEU A 96 -6.68 32.50 14.42
CA LEU A 96 -6.92 31.51 15.46
C LEU A 96 -8.42 31.30 15.58
N HIS A 97 -8.89 30.08 15.34
CA HIS A 97 -10.28 29.72 15.58
C HIS A 97 -10.56 29.55 17.08
N ASP A 98 -11.83 29.66 17.47
CA ASP A 98 -12.28 29.68 18.86
C ASP A 98 -12.11 28.36 19.62
N ASP A 99 -11.65 27.30 18.95
CA ASP A 99 -11.43 25.97 19.51
C ASP A 99 -10.03 25.37 19.33
N ASP A 100 -9.12 26.07 18.64
CA ASP A 100 -7.74 25.64 18.41
C ASP A 100 -6.75 26.24 19.41
N ARG A 101 -5.55 25.66 19.52
CA ARG A 101 -4.49 26.17 20.43
C ARG A 101 -3.17 26.39 19.70
N LEU A 102 -2.51 27.49 20.01
CA LEU A 102 -1.16 27.80 19.52
C LEU A 102 -0.09 27.31 20.50
N ALA A 103 0.98 26.71 19.99
CA ALA A 103 2.19 26.45 20.79
C ALA A 103 2.86 27.77 21.19
N PRO A 104 3.53 27.88 22.35
CA PRO A 104 4.15 29.12 22.84
C PRO A 104 5.08 29.83 21.83
N GLY A 105 5.81 29.10 21.01
CA GLY A 105 6.71 29.66 19.99
C GLY A 105 6.07 29.92 18.62
N CYS A 106 4.77 29.71 18.46
CA CYS A 106 4.11 29.66 17.14
C CYS A 106 4.27 30.97 16.36
N VAL A 107 3.91 32.12 16.96
CA VAL A 107 3.99 33.41 16.27
C VAL A 107 5.43 33.77 15.92
N GLU A 108 6.37 33.53 16.84
CA GLU A 108 7.78 33.83 16.64
C GLU A 108 8.37 33.03 15.48
N ALA A 109 8.12 31.71 15.43
CA ALA A 109 8.63 30.82 14.40
C ALA A 109 8.09 31.17 13.00
N LEU A 110 6.76 31.38 12.88
CA LEU A 110 6.14 31.74 11.60
C LEU A 110 6.53 33.14 11.12
N LEU A 111 6.65 34.11 12.03
CA LEU A 111 7.10 35.45 11.69
C LEU A 111 8.59 35.46 11.26
N SER A 112 9.42 34.66 11.93
CA SER A 112 10.85 34.54 11.61
C SER A 112 11.06 34.14 10.14
N VAL A 113 10.34 33.11 9.68
CA VAL A 113 10.47 32.68 8.28
C VAL A 113 9.93 33.72 7.30
N MET A 114 8.78 34.35 7.58
CA MET A 114 8.20 35.42 6.75
C MET A 114 9.12 36.64 6.59
N ARG A 115 9.92 36.95 7.62
CA ARG A 115 10.89 38.06 7.58
C ARG A 115 12.20 37.67 6.91
N SER A 116 12.63 36.42 7.09
CA SER A 116 13.88 35.93 6.50
C SER A 116 13.76 35.66 4.99
N GLU A 117 12.56 35.33 4.51
CA GLU A 117 12.29 34.96 3.13
C GLU A 117 11.26 35.91 2.49
N SER A 118 11.74 36.92 1.76
CA SER A 118 10.89 37.98 1.19
C SER A 118 9.87 37.50 0.16
N GLN A 119 10.05 36.31 -0.42
CA GLN A 119 9.12 35.70 -1.38
C GLN A 119 7.99 34.92 -0.71
N VAL A 120 8.01 34.72 0.61
CA VAL A 120 6.97 33.98 1.33
C VAL A 120 5.77 34.90 1.55
N VAL A 121 4.60 34.46 1.12
CA VAL A 121 3.30 35.15 1.30
C VAL A 121 2.42 34.47 2.34
N LEU A 122 2.68 33.18 2.58
CA LEU A 122 1.97 32.34 3.52
C LEU A 122 3.01 31.55 4.31
N ALA A 123 2.99 31.63 5.64
CA ALA A 123 3.75 30.74 6.49
C ALA A 123 2.80 29.85 7.28
N SER A 124 3.08 28.55 7.30
CA SER A 124 2.31 27.56 8.05
C SER A 124 3.25 26.57 8.74
N SER A 125 2.67 25.73 9.60
CA SER A 125 3.38 24.67 10.31
C SER A 125 2.61 23.36 10.25
N ARG A 126 3.29 22.27 10.58
CA ARG A 126 2.62 21.04 10.99
C ARG A 126 1.63 21.36 12.11
N ARG A 127 0.54 20.61 12.16
CA ARG A 127 -0.45 20.66 13.24
C ARG A 127 -0.65 19.27 13.85
N ARG A 128 -1.06 19.22 15.10
CA ARG A 128 -1.50 18.00 15.77
C ARG A 128 -3.00 18.02 15.89
N LEU A 129 -3.64 16.87 15.66
CA LEU A 129 -5.05 16.73 16.00
C LEU A 129 -5.18 16.58 17.52
N ILE A 130 -6.17 17.25 18.10
CA ILE A 130 -6.59 17.05 19.49
C ILE A 130 -8.10 16.79 19.56
N ASP A 131 -8.57 16.03 20.54
CA ASP A 131 -9.99 15.84 20.79
C ASP A 131 -10.61 16.98 21.62
N GLU A 132 -11.89 16.84 21.96
CA GLU A 132 -12.63 17.80 22.78
C GLU A 132 -12.00 18.04 24.17
N ASP A 133 -11.26 17.06 24.71
CA ASP A 133 -10.55 17.16 25.99
C ASP A 133 -9.11 17.70 25.82
N GLY A 134 -8.70 18.02 24.60
CA GLY A 134 -7.40 18.58 24.27
C GLY A 134 -6.27 17.53 24.24
N LEU A 135 -6.63 16.25 24.15
CA LEU A 135 -5.70 15.14 24.09
C LEU A 135 -5.31 14.84 22.63
N PRO A 136 -4.04 14.45 22.36
CA PRO A 136 -3.60 14.18 20.99
C PRO A 136 -4.38 13.04 20.32
N LEU A 137 -4.79 13.26 19.08
CA LEU A 137 -5.37 12.28 18.18
C LEU A 137 -4.33 11.83 17.13
N PRO A 138 -4.45 10.62 16.56
CA PRO A 138 -3.56 10.16 15.50
C PRO A 138 -3.62 11.07 14.28
N ASP A 139 -2.47 11.28 13.63
CA ASP A 139 -2.44 12.01 12.37
C ASP A 139 -3.22 11.27 11.27
N ILE A 140 -4.01 12.04 10.52
CA ILE A 140 -4.66 11.62 9.28
C ILE A 140 -3.83 12.07 8.07
N ARG A 141 -4.22 11.65 6.88
CA ARG A 141 -3.51 11.97 5.62
C ARG A 141 -3.24 13.48 5.47
N GLU A 142 -4.20 14.31 5.87
CA GLU A 142 -4.16 15.76 5.78
C GLU A 142 -3.30 16.43 6.86
N THR A 143 -2.97 15.76 7.97
CA THR A 143 -2.21 16.34 9.11
C THR A 143 -0.78 15.84 9.20
N ARG A 144 -0.43 14.77 8.46
CA ARG A 144 0.96 14.30 8.38
C ARG A 144 1.82 15.26 7.59
N PHE A 145 3.02 15.48 8.11
CA PHE A 145 4.01 16.34 7.49
C PHE A 145 4.78 15.54 6.41
N PRO A 146 4.72 15.96 5.13
CA PRO A 146 5.21 15.15 4.02
C PRO A 146 6.72 15.26 3.74
N PHE A 147 7.43 16.13 4.45
CA PHE A 147 8.84 16.44 4.18
C PHE A 147 9.74 16.08 5.37
N ALA A 148 11.05 15.95 5.12
CA ALA A 148 12.01 15.61 6.17
C ALA A 148 12.40 16.82 7.06
N GLU A 149 12.15 18.03 6.60
CA GLU A 149 12.59 19.29 7.21
C GLU A 149 11.65 20.45 6.82
N ASP A 150 11.93 21.66 7.32
CA ASP A 150 11.21 22.90 6.95
C ASP A 150 11.43 23.22 5.47
N VAL A 151 10.36 23.56 4.74
CA VAL A 151 10.43 23.76 3.29
C VAL A 151 9.76 25.04 2.80
N LEU A 152 10.28 25.56 1.68
CA LEU A 152 9.60 26.51 0.81
C LEU A 152 8.96 25.74 -0.34
N LEU A 153 7.69 26.01 -0.61
CA LEU A 153 6.95 25.47 -1.75
C LEU A 153 6.58 26.61 -2.70
N ASP A 154 6.85 26.41 -3.99
CA ASP A 154 6.47 27.35 -5.05
C ASP A 154 4.95 27.50 -5.09
N GLY A 155 4.49 28.72 -4.90
CA GLY A 155 3.06 29.01 -4.76
C GLY A 155 2.24 28.72 -6.01
N PRO A 156 2.64 29.18 -7.21
CA PRO A 156 1.94 28.84 -8.45
C PRO A 156 1.82 27.33 -8.71
N ASP A 157 2.87 26.56 -8.44
CA ASP A 157 2.85 25.11 -8.57
C ASP A 157 1.91 24.47 -7.53
N LEU A 158 1.93 24.96 -6.29
CA LEU A 158 1.06 24.46 -5.22
C LEU A 158 -0.42 24.80 -5.47
N ALA A 159 -0.71 25.96 -6.04
CA ALA A 159 -2.06 26.31 -6.47
C ALA A 159 -2.57 25.38 -7.59
N ALA A 160 -1.68 25.02 -8.53
CA ALA A 160 -2.00 24.03 -9.57
C ALA A 160 -2.17 22.61 -9.00
N PHE A 161 -1.42 22.25 -7.96
CA PHE A 161 -1.63 20.99 -7.23
C PHE A 161 -3.04 20.91 -6.65
N PHE A 162 -3.52 21.95 -5.97
CA PHE A 162 -4.88 21.96 -5.40
C PHE A 162 -6.00 21.92 -6.45
N ALA A 163 -5.72 22.31 -7.70
CA ALA A 163 -6.68 22.19 -8.80
C ALA A 163 -7.03 20.73 -9.16
N ASP A 164 -6.14 19.79 -8.86
CA ASP A 164 -6.34 18.35 -9.14
C ASP A 164 -6.36 17.49 -7.86
N HIS A 165 -5.75 17.94 -6.76
CA HIS A 165 -5.62 17.20 -5.50
C HIS A 165 -6.06 18.03 -4.28
N LEU A 166 -7.28 17.80 -3.82
CA LEU A 166 -7.85 18.47 -2.64
C LEU A 166 -7.40 17.81 -1.33
N ILE A 167 -6.13 18.00 -0.97
CA ILE A 167 -5.55 17.52 0.29
C ILE A 167 -4.97 18.71 1.04
N ASN A 168 -5.68 19.24 2.04
CA ASN A 168 -5.19 20.39 2.81
C ASN A 168 -4.13 19.99 3.86
N PHE A 169 -2.89 19.79 3.39
CA PHE A 169 -1.72 19.58 4.25
C PHE A 169 -1.10 20.89 4.77
N VAL A 170 -1.57 22.05 4.30
CA VAL A 170 -1.13 23.38 4.78
C VAL A 170 -1.70 23.64 6.17
N GLY A 171 -2.91 23.16 6.44
CA GLY A 171 -3.62 23.35 7.71
C GLY A 171 -4.80 24.31 7.58
N GLU A 172 -5.61 24.37 8.63
CA GLU A 172 -6.73 25.30 8.75
C GLU A 172 -6.20 26.73 8.99
N PRO A 173 -7.04 27.79 8.93
CA PRO A 173 -6.55 29.17 9.11
C PRO A 173 -5.72 29.36 10.39
N SER A 174 -6.07 28.68 11.48
CA SER A 174 -5.28 28.67 12.73
C SER A 174 -3.80 28.28 12.53
N ALA A 175 -3.46 27.48 11.52
CA ALA A 175 -2.08 27.08 11.20
C ALA A 175 -1.26 28.20 10.53
N VAL A 176 -1.91 29.18 9.88
CA VAL A 176 -1.23 30.11 8.97
C VAL A 176 -0.96 31.50 9.53
N LEU A 177 0.07 32.16 9.01
CA LEU A 177 0.40 33.57 9.22
C LEU A 177 0.61 34.25 7.87
N CYS A 178 -0.03 35.40 7.68
CA CYS A 178 -0.04 36.16 6.41
C CYS A 178 0.31 37.64 6.66
N ARG A 179 0.64 38.38 5.60
CA ARG A 179 0.69 39.85 5.69
C ARG A 179 -0.71 40.43 5.68
N ARG A 180 -0.96 41.41 6.54
CA ARG A 180 -2.26 42.09 6.62
C ARG A 180 -2.63 42.79 5.31
N SER A 181 -1.64 43.39 4.62
CA SER A 181 -1.85 44.08 3.33
C SER A 181 -2.48 43.16 2.29
N ASP A 182 -2.02 41.91 2.24
CA ASP A 182 -2.41 40.95 1.21
C ASP A 182 -3.84 40.45 1.50
N LEU A 183 -4.18 40.27 2.78
CA LEU A 183 -5.55 39.94 3.21
C LEU A 183 -6.54 41.11 2.97
N LEU A 184 -6.12 42.35 3.23
CA LEU A 184 -6.94 43.54 2.97
C LEU A 184 -7.24 43.73 1.49
N ALA A 185 -6.32 43.33 0.60
CA ALA A 185 -6.52 43.40 -0.83
C ALA A 185 -7.63 42.44 -1.32
N LEU A 186 -7.85 41.33 -0.61
CA LEU A 186 -8.95 40.39 -0.88
C LEU A 186 -10.29 40.88 -0.31
N GLY A 187 -10.26 41.66 0.78
CA GLY A 187 -11.46 42.26 1.37
C GLY A 187 -12.51 41.22 1.75
N ASP A 188 -13.77 41.47 1.35
CA ASP A 188 -14.89 40.56 1.61
C ASP A 188 -14.81 39.26 0.77
N GLU A 189 -13.89 39.15 -0.18
CA GLU A 189 -13.68 37.98 -1.06
C GLU A 189 -12.63 36.99 -0.52
N LEU A 190 -12.27 37.11 0.75
CA LEU A 190 -11.20 36.35 1.41
C LEU A 190 -11.30 34.82 1.23
N MET A 191 -12.52 34.27 1.12
CA MET A 191 -12.81 32.84 0.89
C MET A 191 -13.65 32.62 -0.38
N SER A 192 -13.53 33.50 -1.37
CA SER A 192 -14.19 33.41 -2.68
C SER A 192 -13.20 33.16 -3.82
N LEU A 193 -13.61 32.44 -4.86
CA LEU A 193 -12.93 32.39 -6.17
C LEU A 193 -13.89 32.84 -7.25
N ASP A 194 -13.43 33.68 -8.18
CA ASP A 194 -14.24 34.17 -9.31
C ASP A 194 -15.56 34.81 -8.86
N GLY A 195 -15.53 35.54 -7.74
CA GLY A 195 -16.69 36.21 -7.15
C GLY A 195 -17.72 35.27 -6.48
N GLN A 196 -17.40 33.98 -6.34
CA GLN A 196 -18.26 32.99 -5.69
C GLN A 196 -17.61 32.39 -4.44
N MET A 197 -18.34 32.37 -3.34
CA MET A 197 -17.93 31.68 -2.11
C MET A 197 -18.00 30.17 -2.33
N VAL A 198 -16.91 29.46 -2.07
CA VAL A 198 -16.88 27.99 -2.13
C VAL A 198 -16.93 27.43 -0.71
N SER A 199 -18.13 27.05 -0.27
CA SER A 199 -18.35 26.48 1.06
C SER A 199 -17.49 25.23 1.30
N TRP A 200 -17.02 25.02 2.53
CA TRP A 200 -16.24 23.85 3.00
C TRP A 200 -14.78 23.73 2.53
N VAL A 201 -14.31 24.63 1.64
CA VAL A 201 -12.90 24.73 1.20
C VAL A 201 -12.43 26.20 1.18
N GLY A 202 -12.98 27.01 2.10
CA GLY A 202 -12.71 28.45 2.18
C GLY A 202 -11.25 28.77 2.53
N ASP A 203 -10.62 27.91 3.33
CA ASP A 203 -9.21 27.92 3.66
C ASP A 203 -8.31 27.76 2.42
N LEU A 204 -8.53 26.72 1.61
CA LEU A 204 -7.80 26.50 0.37
C LEU A 204 -8.05 27.62 -0.63
N THR A 205 -9.26 28.18 -0.65
CA THR A 205 -9.60 29.34 -1.48
C THR A 205 -8.79 30.59 -1.10
N LEU A 206 -8.64 30.85 0.19
CA LEU A 206 -7.75 31.91 0.68
C LEU A 206 -6.30 31.63 0.23
N TYR A 207 -5.81 30.41 0.43
CA TYR A 207 -4.41 30.07 0.18
C TYR A 207 -4.05 30.19 -1.31
N VAL A 208 -4.85 29.61 -2.21
CA VAL A 208 -4.54 29.66 -3.64
C VAL A 208 -4.48 31.09 -4.18
N GLN A 209 -5.29 32.02 -3.66
CA GLN A 209 -5.23 33.44 -4.04
C GLN A 209 -3.92 34.11 -3.60
N LEU A 210 -3.45 33.80 -2.39
CA LEU A 210 -2.18 34.31 -1.88
C LEU A 210 -0.99 33.67 -2.60
N LEU A 211 -1.01 32.35 -2.81
CA LEU A 211 0.06 31.58 -3.45
C LEU A 211 0.33 31.98 -4.92
N ARG A 212 -0.57 32.73 -5.56
CA ARG A 212 -0.28 33.35 -6.87
C ARG A 212 0.77 34.46 -6.78
N GLN A 213 0.99 35.01 -5.60
CA GLN A 213 1.84 36.18 -5.37
C GLN A 213 3.20 35.82 -4.75
N GLY A 214 3.38 34.56 -4.29
CA GLY A 214 4.63 34.09 -3.72
C GLY A 214 4.52 32.69 -3.12
N ASN A 215 5.53 32.30 -2.34
CA ASN A 215 5.73 30.92 -1.87
C ASN A 215 5.07 30.67 -0.50
N LEU A 216 4.81 29.39 -0.23
CA LEU A 216 4.48 28.89 1.11
C LEU A 216 5.77 28.50 1.84
N ALA A 217 5.94 28.97 3.08
CA ALA A 217 6.87 28.35 4.03
C ALA A 217 6.10 27.37 4.92
N LEU A 218 6.54 26.13 4.98
CA LEU A 218 5.89 25.08 5.78
C LEU A 218 6.90 24.48 6.76
N LEU A 219 6.67 24.71 8.07
CA LEU A 219 7.55 24.27 9.15
C LEU A 219 7.16 22.87 9.67
N ALA A 220 8.14 22.02 9.94
CA ALA A 220 7.99 20.64 10.39
C ALA A 220 7.54 20.52 11.84
N GLU A 221 7.87 21.53 12.65
CA GLU A 221 7.48 21.58 14.06
C GLU A 221 5.95 21.72 14.20
N PRO A 222 5.28 20.91 15.03
CA PRO A 222 3.86 21.06 15.28
C PRO A 222 3.58 22.28 16.18
N LEU A 223 3.28 23.42 15.56
CA LEU A 223 3.07 24.69 16.29
C LEU A 223 1.60 25.01 16.58
N VAL A 224 0.67 24.18 16.10
CA VAL A 224 -0.77 24.33 16.32
C VAL A 224 -1.40 23.00 16.69
N ASP A 225 -2.27 23.00 17.69
CA ASP A 225 -3.18 21.90 17.97
C ASP A 225 -4.57 22.24 17.38
N TYR A 226 -4.99 21.45 16.40
CA TYR A 226 -6.29 21.55 15.74
C TYR A 226 -7.30 20.63 16.41
N ARG A 227 -8.40 21.19 16.91
CA ARG A 227 -9.39 20.43 17.68
C ARG A 227 -10.37 19.71 16.77
N VAL A 228 -10.81 18.52 17.17
CA VAL A 228 -11.87 17.75 16.51
C VAL A 228 -12.97 17.47 17.52
N SER A 229 -14.16 18.04 17.31
CA SER A 229 -15.32 17.85 18.20
C SER A 229 -16.64 17.62 17.44
N ALA A 230 -17.59 16.94 18.07
CA ALA A 230 -18.90 16.63 17.47
C ALA A 230 -19.75 17.87 17.17
N SER A 231 -19.42 19.01 17.78
CA SER A 231 -20.10 20.29 17.65
C SER A 231 -19.47 21.22 16.60
N GLN A 232 -18.38 20.80 15.94
CA GLN A 232 -17.77 21.57 14.85
C GLN A 232 -18.62 21.55 13.59
N THR A 233 -18.66 22.70 12.92
CA THR A 233 -19.32 22.87 11.62
C THR A 233 -18.74 21.89 10.58
N THR A 234 -17.44 21.58 10.64
CA THR A 234 -16.74 20.61 9.76
C THR A 234 -17.20 19.15 9.97
N GLN A 235 -17.69 18.79 11.17
CA GLN A 235 -18.22 17.44 11.43
C GLN A 235 -19.59 17.24 10.77
N LEU A 236 -20.42 18.29 10.69
CA LEU A 236 -21.68 18.30 9.92
C LEU A 236 -21.46 18.09 8.40
N ALA A 237 -20.28 18.48 7.88
CA ALA A 237 -19.91 18.22 6.47
C ALA A 237 -19.54 16.76 6.20
N ARG A 238 -18.92 16.07 7.17
CA ARG A 238 -18.59 14.62 7.06
C ARG A 238 -19.84 13.75 6.96
N ASP A 239 -20.96 14.22 7.50
CA ASP A 239 -22.25 13.53 7.49
C ASP A 239 -23.07 13.78 6.20
N ASN A 240 -22.63 14.69 5.30
CA ASN A 240 -23.33 15.04 4.06
C ASN A 240 -22.40 15.03 2.82
N ARG A 241 -22.06 13.82 2.36
CA ARG A 241 -21.07 13.56 1.29
C ARG A 241 -21.39 14.22 -0.07
N GLU A 242 -22.67 14.40 -0.42
CA GLU A 242 -23.07 15.00 -1.70
C GLU A 242 -22.70 16.49 -1.79
N MET A 243 -22.94 17.26 -0.71
CA MET A 243 -22.62 18.69 -0.69
C MET A 243 -21.12 18.95 -0.73
N VAL A 244 -20.32 18.14 -0.02
CA VAL A 244 -18.85 18.24 -0.03
C VAL A 244 -18.29 17.97 -1.43
N SER A 245 -18.83 16.95 -2.12
CA SER A 245 -18.44 16.65 -3.50
C SER A 245 -18.76 17.78 -4.48
N GLN A 246 -19.88 18.49 -4.27
CA GLN A 246 -20.25 19.64 -5.10
C GLN A 246 -19.31 20.83 -4.87
N SER A 247 -18.98 21.15 -3.62
CA SER A 247 -17.99 22.18 -3.27
C SER A 247 -16.61 21.90 -3.87
N HIS A 248 -16.16 20.65 -3.82
CA HIS A 248 -14.89 20.22 -4.42
C HIS A 248 -14.87 20.44 -5.94
N GLN A 249 -15.95 20.08 -6.64
CA GLN A 249 -16.07 20.31 -8.08
C GLN A 249 -16.09 21.80 -8.42
N GLN A 250 -16.80 22.62 -7.65
CA GLN A 250 -16.84 24.08 -7.84
C GLN A 250 -15.46 24.71 -7.70
N PHE A 251 -14.70 24.33 -6.67
CA PHE A 251 -13.33 24.80 -6.46
C PHE A 251 -12.41 24.46 -7.65
N GLN A 252 -12.40 23.19 -8.08
CA GLN A 252 -11.56 22.74 -9.19
C GLN A 252 -11.96 23.41 -10.52
N GLN A 253 -13.27 23.59 -10.77
CA GLN A 253 -13.75 24.30 -11.96
C GLN A 253 -13.34 25.77 -11.94
N ALA A 254 -13.42 26.44 -10.79
CA ALA A 254 -12.99 27.82 -10.64
C ALA A 254 -11.49 27.99 -10.94
N LEU A 255 -10.63 27.13 -10.35
CA LEU A 255 -9.19 27.15 -10.63
C LEU A 255 -8.86 26.88 -12.10
N ARG A 256 -9.57 25.94 -12.74
CA ARG A 256 -9.41 25.67 -14.17
C ARG A 256 -9.81 26.85 -15.03
N LYS A 257 -10.95 27.49 -14.72
CA LYS A 257 -11.43 28.70 -15.40
C LYS A 257 -10.45 29.88 -15.27
N LEU A 258 -9.85 30.03 -14.09
CA LEU A 258 -8.83 31.05 -13.81
C LEU A 258 -7.46 30.72 -14.43
N GLY A 259 -7.29 29.53 -15.01
CA GLY A 259 -6.02 29.08 -15.58
C GLY A 259 -4.97 28.69 -14.52
N TRP A 260 -5.37 28.47 -13.27
CA TRP A 260 -4.49 28.10 -12.15
C TRP A 260 -4.35 26.59 -12.04
N HIS A 261 -4.07 25.94 -13.17
CA HIS A 261 -3.87 24.49 -13.30
C HIS A 261 -2.80 24.23 -14.37
N ARG A 262 -2.26 23.01 -14.42
CA ARG A 262 -1.31 22.60 -15.47
C ARG A 262 -2.03 21.80 -16.57
N PRO A 263 -2.25 22.35 -17.78
CA PRO A 263 -2.82 21.60 -18.89
C PRO A 263 -1.82 20.56 -19.39
N GLY A 264 -2.18 19.26 -19.33
CA GLY A 264 -1.36 18.15 -19.82
C GLY A 264 -0.84 17.16 -18.75
N GLY A 265 -1.22 17.32 -17.47
CA GLY A 265 -0.79 16.45 -16.36
C GLY A 265 0.38 17.03 -15.55
N GLY A 266 0.86 16.26 -14.55
CA GLY A 266 2.01 16.65 -13.72
C GLY A 266 1.72 17.70 -12.63
N SER A 267 0.48 17.86 -12.20
CA SER A 267 0.08 18.73 -11.07
C SER A 267 0.59 18.25 -9.71
N ASN A 268 1.01 16.99 -9.60
CA ASN A 268 1.71 16.45 -8.44
C ASN A 268 3.06 17.13 -8.14
N TRP A 269 3.73 17.68 -9.16
CA TRP A 269 5.09 18.19 -9.06
C TRP A 269 5.13 19.64 -8.61
N VAL A 270 5.48 19.89 -7.36
CA VAL A 270 5.67 21.23 -6.79
C VAL A 270 7.15 21.50 -6.61
N ARG A 271 7.63 22.65 -7.09
CA ARG A 271 9.00 23.08 -6.80
C ARG A 271 9.15 23.39 -5.31
N MET A 272 10.12 22.73 -4.68
CA MET A 272 10.39 22.79 -3.24
C MET A 272 11.86 23.12 -2.98
N ALA A 273 12.14 23.93 -1.97
CA ALA A 273 13.50 24.17 -1.48
C ALA A 273 13.54 24.07 0.06
N PRO A 274 14.51 23.37 0.66
CA PRO A 274 14.70 23.36 2.12
C PRO A 274 14.96 24.76 2.70
N ILE A 275 14.40 25.05 3.88
CA ILE A 275 14.70 26.26 4.65
C ILE A 275 15.95 25.97 5.49
N THR A 276 17.12 26.39 4.98
CA THR A 276 18.42 26.20 5.65
C THR A 276 19.09 27.54 5.97
N ARG A 277 20.23 27.50 6.66
CA ARG A 277 21.03 28.70 6.98
C ARG A 277 21.67 29.38 5.75
N LEU A 278 21.69 28.72 4.58
CA LEU A 278 22.21 29.29 3.33
C LEU A 278 21.19 30.26 2.74
N LYS A 279 21.59 31.38 2.13
CA LYS A 279 20.64 32.34 1.52
C LYS A 279 20.19 31.96 0.11
N ALA A 280 20.99 31.20 -0.63
CA ALA A 280 20.61 30.73 -1.97
C ALA A 280 19.68 29.51 -1.85
N ARG A 281 18.48 29.59 -2.44
CA ARG A 281 17.52 28.48 -2.50
C ARG A 281 17.65 27.77 -3.84
N VAL A 282 17.81 26.44 -3.79
CA VAL A 282 17.74 25.59 -4.98
C VAL A 282 16.40 24.86 -4.94
N PHE A 283 15.47 25.28 -5.78
CA PHE A 283 14.17 24.63 -5.92
C PHE A 283 14.31 23.37 -6.78
N LYS A 284 13.82 22.26 -6.26
CA LYS A 284 13.71 20.96 -6.95
C LYS A 284 12.24 20.60 -7.09
N ALA A 285 11.83 20.06 -8.23
CA ALA A 285 10.48 19.53 -8.37
C ALA A 285 10.33 18.28 -7.47
N VAL A 286 9.29 18.25 -6.65
CA VAL A 286 8.95 17.12 -5.76
C VAL A 286 7.51 16.72 -6.04
N ASP A 287 7.26 15.42 -6.14
CA ASP A 287 5.89 14.88 -6.17
C ASP A 287 5.30 14.96 -4.76
N VAL A 288 4.50 16.01 -4.51
CA VAL A 288 3.91 16.28 -3.19
C VAL A 288 2.83 15.26 -2.85
N LEU A 289 2.12 14.73 -3.85
CA LEU A 289 1.11 13.69 -3.63
C LEU A 289 1.79 12.42 -3.09
N LEU A 290 2.88 11.99 -3.74
CA LEU A 290 3.69 10.86 -3.31
C LEU A 290 4.29 11.08 -1.92
N ALA A 291 4.81 12.28 -1.64
CA ALA A 291 5.37 12.63 -0.34
C ALA A 291 4.33 12.54 0.80
N ILE A 292 3.10 13.03 0.57
CA ILE A 292 1.97 12.90 1.52
C ILE A 292 1.60 11.43 1.71
N HIS A 293 1.53 10.66 0.63
CA HIS A 293 1.24 9.23 0.68
C HIS A 293 2.29 8.46 1.49
N GLN A 294 3.58 8.68 1.22
CA GLN A 294 4.70 8.10 1.96
C GLN A 294 4.63 8.45 3.45
N ALA A 295 4.46 9.73 3.77
CA ALA A 295 4.31 10.18 5.14
C ALA A 295 3.10 9.55 5.82
N SER A 296 2.00 9.30 5.09
CA SER A 296 0.76 8.64 5.54
C SER A 296 0.87 7.13 5.75
N GLY A 297 2.01 6.51 5.46
CA GLY A 297 2.12 5.04 5.44
C GLY A 297 1.27 4.39 4.34
N PHE A 298 0.74 5.21 3.42
CA PHE A 298 -0.04 4.82 2.25
C PHE A 298 0.70 5.22 0.97
N GLY A 299 2.04 5.17 1.01
CA GLY A 299 2.91 5.43 -0.12
C GLY A 299 2.60 4.44 -1.23
N GLY A 300 2.27 4.94 -2.42
CA GLY A 300 2.70 4.24 -3.62
C GLY A 300 4.19 3.92 -3.42
N LEU A 301 4.52 2.64 -3.44
CA LEU A 301 5.87 2.15 -3.24
C LEU A 301 6.80 2.83 -4.24
N SER A 302 7.75 3.64 -3.75
CA SER A 302 8.82 4.10 -4.63
C SER A 302 9.69 2.90 -4.98
N LEU A 303 10.17 2.86 -6.23
CA LEU A 303 11.05 1.79 -6.69
C LEU A 303 12.28 1.64 -5.78
N ASN A 304 12.88 2.74 -5.35
CA ASN A 304 14.04 2.72 -4.46
C ASN A 304 13.73 2.08 -3.10
N ASN A 305 12.59 2.41 -2.47
CA ASN A 305 12.22 1.81 -1.19
C ASN A 305 11.86 0.33 -1.35
N TRP A 306 11.20 -0.01 -2.46
CA TRP A 306 10.86 -1.39 -2.79
C TRP A 306 12.11 -2.24 -3.00
N LEU A 307 13.12 -1.73 -3.71
CA LEU A 307 14.42 -2.40 -3.88
C LEU A 307 15.22 -2.47 -2.57
N ALA A 308 15.22 -1.40 -1.76
CA ALA A 308 15.94 -1.36 -0.48
C ALA A 308 15.41 -2.38 0.53
N ALA A 309 14.10 -2.66 0.50
CA ALA A 309 13.48 -3.67 1.35
C ALA A 309 13.82 -5.12 0.93
N ARG A 310 14.35 -5.34 -0.28
CA ARG A 310 14.75 -6.67 -0.79
C ARG A 310 16.11 -7.11 -0.28
N GLN A 311 16.29 -7.12 1.04
CA GLN A 311 17.47 -7.66 1.72
C GLN A 311 17.07 -8.56 2.91
N PRO A 312 17.68 -9.76 3.05
CA PRO A 312 17.32 -10.66 4.15
C PRO A 312 17.75 -10.04 5.47
N ASN A 313 16.94 -10.20 6.52
CA ASN A 313 17.34 -9.82 7.87
C ASN A 313 18.43 -10.77 8.41
N GLU A 314 19.02 -10.46 9.57
CA GLU A 314 20.13 -11.24 10.15
C GLU A 314 19.81 -12.72 10.34
N VAL A 315 18.58 -13.04 10.78
CA VAL A 315 18.13 -14.42 10.99
C VAL A 315 17.97 -15.16 9.66
N GLN A 316 17.28 -14.54 8.70
CA GLN A 316 17.12 -15.09 7.36
C GLN A 316 18.48 -15.29 6.69
N ARG A 317 19.39 -14.33 6.85
CA ARG A 317 20.74 -14.38 6.29
C ARG A 317 21.53 -15.58 6.83
N ARG A 318 21.51 -15.79 8.13
CA ARG A 318 22.16 -16.96 8.75
C ARG A 318 21.60 -18.28 8.20
N LEU A 319 20.28 -18.42 8.11
CA LEU A 319 19.63 -19.63 7.58
C LEU A 319 19.97 -19.87 6.11
N ILE A 320 20.05 -18.80 5.32
CA ILE A 320 20.49 -18.85 3.92
C ILE A 320 21.95 -19.32 3.84
N ASP A 321 22.85 -18.73 4.61
CA ASP A 321 24.27 -19.08 4.59
C ASP A 321 24.49 -20.55 5.03
N GLU A 322 23.78 -21.02 6.05
CA GLU A 322 23.77 -22.42 6.49
C GLU A 322 23.29 -23.36 5.37
N ARG A 323 22.16 -23.02 4.73
CA ARG A 323 21.60 -23.79 3.61
C ARG A 323 22.55 -23.87 2.42
N LEU A 324 23.19 -22.75 2.06
CA LEU A 324 24.17 -22.72 0.98
C LEU A 324 25.40 -23.55 1.35
N ALA A 325 25.90 -23.47 2.59
CA ALA A 325 27.03 -24.26 3.05
C ALA A 325 26.75 -25.78 2.99
N GLU A 326 25.56 -26.23 3.38
CA GLU A 326 25.12 -27.63 3.23
C GLU A 326 25.12 -28.12 1.78
N GLN A 327 24.92 -27.21 0.83
CA GLN A 327 24.93 -27.48 -0.61
C GLN A 327 26.27 -27.11 -1.27
N GLY A 328 27.37 -27.11 -0.52
CA GLY A 328 28.71 -26.87 -1.07
C GLY A 328 28.96 -25.42 -1.53
N GLY A 329 28.22 -24.46 -0.99
CA GLY A 329 28.23 -23.05 -1.37
C GLY A 329 27.07 -22.64 -2.28
N GLY A 330 26.23 -23.58 -2.71
CA GLY A 330 25.16 -23.37 -3.69
C GLY A 330 25.62 -23.54 -5.14
N PRO A 331 24.73 -23.31 -6.12
CA PRO A 331 25.03 -23.43 -7.54
C PRO A 331 26.11 -22.42 -7.96
N SER A 332 27.21 -22.91 -8.54
CA SER A 332 28.28 -22.04 -9.01
C SER A 332 27.87 -21.31 -10.30
N ILE A 333 28.05 -19.99 -10.33
CA ILE A 333 27.66 -19.13 -11.48
C ILE A 333 28.91 -18.50 -12.10
N GLU A 334 29.18 -18.76 -13.38
CA GLU A 334 30.18 -17.98 -14.13
C GLU A 334 29.50 -16.81 -14.84
N ILE A 335 29.96 -15.60 -14.53
CA ILE A 335 29.52 -14.36 -15.14
C ILE A 335 30.51 -14.01 -16.26
N LEU A 336 30.03 -14.09 -17.49
CA LEU A 336 30.73 -13.67 -18.70
C LEU A 336 30.42 -12.20 -18.97
N LEU A 337 31.29 -11.31 -18.48
CA LEU A 337 31.11 -9.86 -18.59
C LEU A 337 31.70 -9.38 -19.93
N VAL A 338 30.84 -8.88 -20.83
CA VAL A 338 31.20 -8.52 -22.20
C VAL A 338 31.45 -7.02 -22.31
N ASP A 339 32.70 -6.65 -22.59
CA ASP A 339 33.15 -5.28 -22.84
C ASP A 339 33.53 -5.09 -24.32
N ARG A 340 32.56 -4.70 -25.13
CA ARG A 340 32.77 -4.49 -26.58
C ARG A 340 33.55 -3.22 -26.89
N LEU A 341 33.60 -2.26 -25.97
CA LEU A 341 34.14 -0.92 -26.22
C LEU A 341 35.52 -0.68 -25.59
N GLY A 342 36.02 -1.62 -24.78
CA GLY A 342 37.24 -1.40 -24.00
C GLY A 342 37.01 -0.42 -22.84
N ASP A 343 35.78 -0.33 -22.31
CA ASP A 343 35.42 0.61 -21.25
C ASP A 343 35.78 0.04 -19.87
N ALA A 344 37.00 0.35 -19.44
CA ALA A 344 37.52 -0.09 -18.14
C ALA A 344 36.67 0.40 -16.96
N GLU A 345 36.02 1.55 -17.08
CA GLU A 345 35.21 2.13 -16.02
C GLU A 345 33.84 1.42 -15.93
N ALA A 346 33.25 1.04 -17.06
CA ALA A 346 32.07 0.17 -17.08
C ALA A 346 32.36 -1.21 -16.48
N VAL A 347 33.51 -1.83 -16.81
CA VAL A 347 33.92 -3.09 -16.20
C VAL A 347 34.11 -2.94 -14.69
N ARG A 348 34.79 -1.88 -14.24
CA ARG A 348 35.00 -1.59 -12.82
C ARG A 348 33.68 -1.50 -12.06
N ARG A 349 32.69 -0.73 -12.57
CA ARG A 349 31.37 -0.62 -11.94
C ARG A 349 30.68 -1.97 -11.73
N SER A 350 30.72 -2.85 -12.74
CA SER A 350 30.12 -4.18 -12.64
C SER A 350 30.82 -5.04 -11.58
N LEU A 351 32.15 -5.05 -11.58
CA LEU A 351 32.93 -5.81 -10.60
C LEU A 351 32.76 -5.29 -9.17
N GLU A 352 32.74 -3.98 -8.96
CA GLU A 352 32.49 -3.36 -7.66
C GLU A 352 31.11 -3.71 -7.11
N SER A 353 30.08 -3.72 -7.97
CA SER A 353 28.74 -4.15 -7.53
C SER A 353 28.71 -5.59 -7.03
N LEU A 354 29.47 -6.50 -7.66
CA LEU A 354 29.59 -7.90 -7.26
C LEU A 354 30.41 -8.06 -5.97
N ALA A 355 31.48 -7.27 -5.81
CA ALA A 355 32.35 -7.33 -4.65
C ALA A 355 31.69 -6.72 -3.40
N GLU A 356 31.17 -5.50 -3.51
CA GLU A 356 30.77 -4.66 -2.38
C GLU A 356 29.30 -4.80 -2.00
N ARG A 357 28.39 -5.02 -2.96
CA ARG A 357 26.93 -4.96 -2.72
C ARG A 357 26.25 -6.32 -2.70
N ASN A 358 26.59 -7.18 -3.65
CA ASN A 358 25.95 -8.48 -3.81
C ASN A 358 26.26 -9.44 -2.63
N LEU A 359 25.23 -10.15 -2.17
CA LEU A 359 25.32 -11.04 -0.99
C LEU A 359 25.76 -12.47 -1.31
N TYR A 360 25.61 -12.94 -2.55
CA TYR A 360 25.95 -14.30 -2.96
C TYR A 360 27.43 -14.43 -3.36
N ARG A 361 28.13 -15.48 -2.94
CA ARG A 361 29.60 -15.57 -3.11
C ARG A 361 30.11 -16.72 -3.97
N ALA A 362 29.28 -17.69 -4.35
CA ALA A 362 29.68 -18.79 -5.23
C ALA A 362 29.56 -18.39 -6.71
N PHE A 363 30.31 -17.38 -7.11
CA PHE A 363 30.41 -16.94 -8.50
C PHE A 363 31.87 -16.75 -8.92
N SER A 364 32.12 -16.79 -10.23
CA SER A 364 33.38 -16.39 -10.84
C SER A 364 33.12 -15.45 -12.01
N VAL A 365 34.02 -14.49 -12.24
CA VAL A 365 33.87 -13.52 -13.34
C VAL A 365 34.97 -13.72 -14.38
N ARG A 366 34.56 -13.72 -15.65
CA ARG A 366 35.46 -13.68 -16.80
C ARG A 366 35.07 -12.48 -17.67
N VAL A 367 36.02 -11.58 -17.89
CA VAL A 367 35.82 -10.39 -18.70
C VAL A 367 36.26 -10.66 -20.14
N LEU A 368 35.32 -10.57 -21.07
CA LEU A 368 35.56 -10.67 -22.50
C LEU A 368 35.65 -9.25 -23.05
N THR A 369 36.86 -8.77 -23.37
CA THR A 369 37.08 -7.35 -23.70
C THR A 369 37.82 -7.14 -25.02
N ALA A 370 37.52 -6.02 -25.68
CA ALA A 370 38.28 -5.51 -26.82
C ALA A 370 39.66 -4.93 -26.42
N ALA A 371 39.87 -4.57 -25.14
CA ALA A 371 41.07 -3.90 -24.65
C ALA A 371 41.63 -4.53 -23.35
N PRO A 372 42.14 -5.78 -23.39
CA PRO A 372 42.61 -6.49 -22.19
C PRO A 372 43.79 -5.81 -21.47
N GLU A 373 44.65 -5.11 -22.21
CA GLU A 373 45.84 -4.45 -21.65
C GLU A 373 45.49 -3.20 -20.82
N SER A 374 44.34 -2.57 -21.06
CA SER A 374 43.93 -1.33 -20.38
C SER A 374 43.11 -1.54 -19.11
N LEU A 375 42.69 -2.77 -18.81
CA LEU A 375 41.74 -3.03 -17.73
C LEU A 375 42.37 -2.98 -16.33
N GLY A 376 43.63 -3.36 -16.15
CA GLY A 376 44.31 -3.31 -14.84
C GLY A 376 43.63 -4.10 -13.70
N VAL A 377 42.66 -4.97 -14.03
CA VAL A 377 41.87 -5.75 -13.06
C VAL A 377 42.55 -7.08 -12.75
N SER A 378 42.73 -7.40 -11.47
CA SER A 378 43.30 -8.69 -11.02
C SER A 378 42.26 -9.72 -10.55
N GLU A 379 41.02 -9.28 -10.33
CA GLU A 379 39.96 -10.05 -9.68
C GLU A 379 39.13 -10.92 -10.66
N ALA A 380 39.37 -10.81 -11.97
CA ALA A 380 38.66 -11.55 -13.00
C ALA A 380 39.61 -12.12 -14.07
N ALA A 381 39.23 -13.26 -14.67
CA ALA A 381 39.97 -13.80 -15.80
C ALA A 381 39.71 -12.96 -17.06
N LEU A 382 40.76 -12.55 -17.76
CA LEU A 382 40.65 -11.76 -18.98
C LEU A 382 40.68 -12.65 -20.23
N VAL A 383 39.77 -12.38 -21.16
CA VAL A 383 39.75 -12.99 -22.50
C VAL A 383 39.64 -11.88 -23.55
N ALA A 384 40.53 -11.88 -24.52
CA ALA A 384 40.48 -10.92 -25.62
C ALA A 384 39.39 -11.32 -26.62
N LEU A 385 38.57 -10.37 -27.08
CA LEU A 385 37.59 -10.60 -28.15
C LEU A 385 38.25 -10.80 -29.53
N ALA A 386 39.45 -10.25 -29.74
CA ALA A 386 40.34 -10.51 -30.88
C ALA A 386 39.67 -10.63 -32.26
N ASP A 387 38.88 -9.62 -32.69
CA ASP A 387 38.10 -9.58 -33.95
C ASP A 387 37.23 -10.83 -34.25
N GLU A 388 37.06 -11.76 -33.30
CA GLU A 388 36.26 -12.96 -33.46
C GLU A 388 34.78 -12.68 -33.11
N PRO A 389 33.82 -13.41 -33.73
CA PRO A 389 32.42 -13.32 -33.35
C PRO A 389 32.23 -13.66 -31.86
N LEU A 390 31.44 -12.86 -31.14
CA LEU A 390 31.20 -13.04 -29.70
C LEU A 390 30.77 -14.48 -29.31
N PRO A 391 29.85 -15.17 -30.03
CA PRO A 391 29.47 -16.54 -29.69
C PRO A 391 30.65 -17.51 -29.69
N ARG A 392 31.61 -17.31 -30.61
CA ARG A 392 32.82 -18.12 -30.72
C ARG A 392 33.73 -17.94 -29.50
N VAL A 393 33.95 -16.69 -29.09
CA VAL A 393 34.77 -16.38 -27.90
C VAL A 393 34.11 -16.93 -26.63
N ILE A 394 32.78 -16.80 -26.51
CA ILE A 394 32.02 -17.40 -25.41
C ILE A 394 32.17 -18.92 -25.40
N ASN A 395 32.01 -19.59 -26.54
CA ASN A 395 32.16 -21.05 -26.63
C ASN A 395 33.57 -21.52 -26.24
N GLN A 396 34.60 -20.77 -26.61
CA GLN A 396 35.99 -21.05 -26.19
C GLN A 396 36.17 -20.86 -24.68
N ALA A 397 35.61 -19.80 -24.10
CA ALA A 397 35.63 -19.57 -22.66
C ALA A 397 34.91 -20.70 -21.88
N LEU A 398 33.78 -21.16 -22.43
CA LEU A 398 32.94 -22.23 -21.88
C LEU A 398 33.69 -23.55 -21.69
N ALA A 399 34.67 -23.84 -22.56
CA ALA A 399 35.48 -25.06 -22.49
C ALA A 399 36.33 -25.13 -21.20
N PHE A 400 36.64 -23.98 -20.60
CA PHE A 400 37.39 -23.88 -19.35
C PHE A 400 36.50 -23.67 -18.13
N SER A 401 35.21 -23.44 -18.33
CA SER A 401 34.23 -23.24 -17.27
C SER A 401 33.96 -24.52 -16.49
N ARG A 402 34.01 -24.40 -15.17
CA ARG A 402 33.57 -25.44 -14.23
C ARG A 402 32.28 -25.07 -13.50
N ALA A 403 31.67 -23.94 -13.85
CA ALA A 403 30.45 -23.49 -13.21
C ALA A 403 29.25 -24.37 -13.57
N ASP A 404 28.24 -24.38 -12.72
CA ASP A 404 26.98 -25.06 -12.99
C ASP A 404 26.13 -24.25 -13.98
N TRP A 405 26.15 -22.93 -13.81
CA TRP A 405 25.37 -21.96 -14.58
C TRP A 405 26.25 -20.87 -15.19
N LEU A 406 25.78 -20.32 -16.31
CA LEU A 406 26.45 -19.28 -17.07
C LEU A 406 25.50 -18.08 -17.19
N LEU A 407 25.96 -16.90 -16.82
CA LEU A 407 25.27 -15.63 -17.03
C LEU A 407 26.10 -14.75 -17.97
N ILE A 408 25.48 -14.27 -19.05
CA ILE A 408 26.11 -13.32 -19.97
C ILE A 408 25.57 -11.93 -19.65
N ALA A 409 26.46 -10.96 -19.44
CA ALA A 409 26.07 -9.58 -19.13
C ALA A 409 27.02 -8.57 -19.77
N ASP A 410 26.51 -7.41 -20.16
CA ASP A 410 27.32 -6.33 -20.71
C ASP A 410 28.09 -5.59 -19.60
N ALA A 411 29.30 -5.11 -19.90
CA ALA A 411 30.04 -4.24 -19.00
C ALA A 411 29.23 -2.97 -18.67
N GLY A 412 29.21 -2.58 -17.40
CA GLY A 412 28.47 -1.42 -16.90
C GLY A 412 27.14 -1.75 -16.22
N VAL A 413 26.66 -2.99 -16.28
CA VAL A 413 25.56 -3.45 -15.41
C VAL A 413 25.99 -3.43 -13.94
N GLU A 414 25.05 -3.25 -13.02
CA GLU A 414 25.31 -3.38 -11.58
C GLU A 414 24.40 -4.46 -10.99
N PHE A 415 24.94 -5.40 -10.22
CA PHE A 415 24.13 -6.44 -9.59
C PHE A 415 23.37 -5.89 -8.37
N THR A 416 22.14 -6.36 -8.18
CA THR A 416 21.36 -6.01 -6.99
C THR A 416 21.92 -6.74 -5.75
N VAL A 417 21.54 -6.28 -4.56
CA VAL A 417 22.05 -6.84 -3.30
C VAL A 417 21.68 -8.32 -3.16
N SER A 418 20.43 -8.68 -3.45
CA SER A 418 19.90 -10.03 -3.27
C SER A 418 19.67 -10.81 -4.57
N GLY A 419 19.89 -10.21 -5.75
CA GLY A 419 19.55 -10.81 -7.05
C GLY A 419 20.15 -12.20 -7.26
N LEU A 420 21.48 -12.31 -7.20
CA LEU A 420 22.16 -13.61 -7.33
C LEU A 420 21.87 -14.55 -6.15
N LEU A 421 21.57 -14.00 -4.96
CA LEU A 421 21.28 -14.79 -3.76
C LEU A 421 19.95 -15.52 -3.92
N VAL A 422 18.87 -14.80 -4.25
CA VAL A 422 17.55 -15.37 -4.51
C VAL A 422 17.62 -16.30 -5.72
N ALA A 423 18.33 -15.90 -6.79
CA ALA A 423 18.49 -16.76 -7.94
C ALA A 423 19.16 -18.10 -7.58
N ALA A 424 20.23 -18.08 -6.77
CA ALA A 424 20.88 -19.30 -6.31
C ALA A 424 19.95 -20.20 -5.48
N LEU A 425 19.11 -19.61 -4.62
CA LEU A 425 18.14 -20.35 -3.80
C LEU A 425 17.06 -21.01 -4.65
N ASP A 426 16.53 -20.30 -5.65
CA ASP A 426 15.54 -20.86 -6.60
C ASP A 426 16.16 -21.95 -7.49
N LEU A 427 17.41 -21.74 -7.95
CA LEU A 427 18.16 -22.71 -8.76
C LEU A 427 18.46 -24.02 -8.01
N LEU A 428 18.59 -24.01 -6.68
CA LEU A 428 18.71 -25.23 -5.88
C LEU A 428 17.44 -26.08 -5.91
N GLY A 429 16.27 -25.44 -6.03
CA GLY A 429 14.96 -26.10 -6.13
C GLY A 429 14.53 -26.40 -7.56
N ALA A 430 15.21 -25.85 -8.57
CA ALA A 430 14.83 -25.98 -9.97
C ALA A 430 14.92 -27.45 -10.44
N PRO A 431 13.90 -27.95 -11.18
CA PRO A 431 13.91 -29.31 -11.68
C PRO A 431 15.03 -29.51 -12.70
N ALA A 432 15.51 -30.74 -12.86
CA ALA A 432 16.59 -31.06 -13.80
C ALA A 432 16.23 -30.79 -15.27
N SER A 433 14.94 -30.71 -15.59
CA SER A 433 14.43 -30.29 -16.90
C SER A 433 14.66 -28.81 -17.18
N CYS A 434 14.79 -27.97 -16.16
CA CYS A 434 15.04 -26.54 -16.33
C CYS A 434 16.50 -26.31 -16.75
N GLN A 435 16.69 -25.93 -18.01
CA GLN A 435 18.01 -25.69 -18.62
C GLN A 435 18.37 -24.21 -18.70
N ALA A 436 17.39 -23.32 -18.67
CA ALA A 436 17.62 -21.89 -18.76
C ALA A 436 16.60 -21.11 -17.94
N VAL A 437 17.04 -20.07 -17.24
CA VAL A 437 16.16 -19.19 -16.46
C VAL A 437 16.47 -17.74 -16.76
N TYR A 438 15.46 -16.88 -16.78
CA TYR A 438 15.63 -15.43 -16.74
C TYR A 438 15.12 -14.88 -15.42
N ALA A 439 15.55 -13.68 -15.09
CA ALA A 439 15.10 -12.97 -13.89
C ALA A 439 14.47 -11.61 -14.26
N ASP A 440 14.04 -10.85 -13.27
CA ASP A 440 13.60 -9.48 -13.48
C ASP A 440 14.80 -8.51 -13.57
N GLU A 441 14.55 -7.29 -14.03
CA GLU A 441 15.61 -6.27 -14.18
C GLU A 441 15.16 -4.87 -13.76
N VAL A 442 16.11 -4.08 -13.29
CA VAL A 442 15.95 -2.63 -13.15
C VAL A 442 16.53 -1.96 -14.39
N LEU A 443 15.74 -1.14 -15.08
CA LEU A 443 16.14 -0.48 -16.31
C LEU A 443 16.51 0.98 -16.05
N ARG A 444 17.64 1.44 -16.59
CA ARG A 444 18.04 2.84 -16.61
C ARG A 444 17.53 3.47 -17.91
N VAL A 445 16.65 4.46 -17.80
CA VAL A 445 15.95 5.07 -18.94
C VAL A 445 16.68 6.34 -19.41
N GLU A 446 16.86 7.30 -18.51
CA GLU A 446 17.62 8.56 -18.72
C GLU A 446 18.47 8.88 -17.47
N GLU A 447 19.24 9.99 -17.45
CA GLU A 447 20.10 10.38 -16.30
C GLU A 447 19.31 10.47 -14.98
N GLY A 448 19.31 9.38 -14.21
CA GLY A 448 18.72 9.27 -12.88
C GLY A 448 17.34 8.59 -12.80
N GLU A 449 16.68 8.28 -13.92
CA GLU A 449 15.37 7.61 -13.91
C GLU A 449 15.49 6.08 -14.01
N LEU A 450 14.83 5.39 -13.10
CA LEU A 450 14.78 3.93 -13.02
C LEU A 450 13.39 3.42 -13.39
N GLY A 451 13.34 2.47 -14.31
CA GLY A 451 12.19 1.64 -14.61
C GLY A 451 12.36 0.21 -14.09
N LEU A 452 11.30 -0.58 -14.13
CA LEU A 452 11.32 -2.00 -13.81
C LEU A 452 10.81 -2.86 -14.95
N ALA A 453 11.54 -3.93 -15.25
CA ALA A 453 11.09 -5.04 -16.06
C ALA A 453 10.85 -6.26 -15.15
N LEU A 454 9.68 -6.25 -14.49
CA LEU A 454 9.09 -7.40 -13.82
C LEU A 454 8.36 -8.25 -14.87
N ARG A 455 9.06 -9.28 -15.34
CA ARG A 455 8.64 -10.12 -16.46
C ARG A 455 7.55 -11.10 -16.02
N PRO A 456 6.64 -11.50 -16.92
CA PRO A 456 5.76 -12.65 -16.67
C PRO A 456 6.59 -13.94 -16.65
N ASP A 457 5.96 -15.06 -16.25
CA ASP A 457 6.51 -16.39 -16.48
C ASP A 457 6.61 -16.70 -17.98
N VAL A 458 7.16 -17.88 -18.31
CA VAL A 458 7.52 -18.29 -19.68
C VAL A 458 6.38 -18.00 -20.66
N ASN A 459 6.62 -17.04 -21.55
CA ASN A 459 5.64 -16.54 -22.51
C ASN A 459 6.27 -16.59 -23.91
N LEU A 460 5.93 -17.65 -24.66
CA LEU A 460 6.55 -17.91 -25.96
C LEU A 460 6.23 -16.82 -26.97
N ASP A 461 4.97 -16.40 -27.03
CA ASP A 461 4.56 -15.37 -27.98
C ASP A 461 5.20 -14.01 -27.65
N LEU A 462 5.35 -13.66 -26.37
CA LEU A 462 6.08 -12.45 -25.96
C LEU A 462 7.59 -12.55 -26.24
N LEU A 463 8.21 -13.73 -26.06
CA LEU A 463 9.62 -13.94 -26.40
C LEU A 463 9.87 -13.75 -27.90
N LEU A 464 8.98 -14.23 -28.77
CA LEU A 464 9.10 -14.09 -30.21
C LEU A 464 8.76 -12.67 -30.69
N SER A 465 7.72 -12.05 -30.11
CA SER A 465 7.27 -10.71 -30.52
C SER A 465 8.06 -9.57 -29.90
N PHE A 466 8.77 -9.79 -28.79
CA PHE A 466 9.63 -8.76 -28.17
C PHE A 466 10.94 -9.32 -27.55
N PRO A 467 11.85 -9.89 -28.37
CA PRO A 467 13.09 -10.51 -27.88
C PRO A 467 13.98 -9.54 -27.09
N ALA A 468 14.09 -8.28 -27.52
CA ALA A 468 14.92 -7.27 -26.86
C ALA A 468 14.61 -7.11 -25.35
N SER A 469 13.37 -7.38 -24.93
CA SER A 469 12.97 -7.32 -23.51
C SER A 469 13.00 -8.68 -22.80
N MET A 470 12.90 -9.79 -23.53
CA MET A 470 12.74 -11.14 -22.95
C MET A 470 13.97 -12.05 -23.07
N ALA A 471 14.87 -11.82 -24.03
CA ALA A 471 15.92 -12.77 -24.40
C ALA A 471 17.31 -12.49 -23.79
N ARG A 472 17.43 -11.53 -22.87
CA ARG A 472 18.70 -11.03 -22.32
C ARG A 472 18.91 -11.42 -20.86
N HIS A 473 20.19 -11.56 -20.46
CA HIS A 473 20.63 -11.83 -19.09
C HIS A 473 20.06 -13.13 -18.50
N TRP A 474 19.96 -14.18 -19.32
CA TRP A 474 19.54 -15.50 -18.86
C TRP A 474 20.70 -16.21 -18.16
N LEU A 475 20.37 -17.02 -17.16
CA LEU A 475 21.25 -18.05 -16.64
C LEU A 475 21.01 -19.35 -17.41
N PHE A 476 22.05 -19.84 -18.06
CA PHE A 476 22.01 -21.09 -18.81
C PHE A 476 22.77 -22.18 -18.05
N ARG A 477 22.18 -23.37 -17.95
CA ARG A 477 22.88 -24.52 -17.38
C ARG A 477 24.04 -24.88 -18.30
N ARG A 478 25.28 -24.85 -17.79
CA ARG A 478 26.50 -25.06 -18.59
C ARG A 478 26.44 -26.37 -19.38
N ALA A 479 25.97 -27.44 -18.75
CA ALA A 479 25.85 -28.76 -19.36
C ALA A 479 24.92 -28.77 -20.59
N ALA A 480 23.82 -28.00 -20.56
CA ALA A 480 22.90 -27.88 -21.68
C ALA A 480 23.54 -27.14 -22.86
N VAL A 481 24.24 -26.04 -22.59
CA VAL A 481 24.99 -25.29 -23.62
C VAL A 481 26.05 -26.19 -24.27
N GLN A 482 26.77 -26.98 -23.47
CA GLN A 482 27.76 -27.94 -23.99
C GLN A 482 27.14 -29.06 -24.83
N ALA A 483 26.04 -29.64 -24.36
CA ALA A 483 25.33 -30.70 -25.08
C ALA A 483 24.81 -30.22 -26.44
N ALA A 484 24.44 -28.95 -26.53
CA ALA A 484 23.98 -28.31 -27.77
C ALA A 484 25.13 -27.88 -28.70
N GLY A 485 26.39 -28.13 -28.35
CA GLY A 485 27.56 -27.72 -29.12
C GLY A 485 27.93 -26.23 -29.00
N GLY A 486 27.38 -25.53 -28.01
CA GLY A 486 27.58 -24.11 -27.79
C GLY A 486 26.51 -23.20 -28.42
N PHE A 487 26.81 -21.91 -28.43
CA PHE A 487 26.03 -20.89 -29.12
C PHE A 487 26.36 -20.86 -30.61
N ASP A 488 25.36 -20.71 -31.47
CA ASP A 488 25.53 -20.71 -32.92
C ASP A 488 26.15 -19.38 -33.40
N GLU A 489 27.31 -19.45 -34.05
CA GLU A 489 28.00 -18.29 -34.61
C GLU A 489 27.16 -17.61 -35.73
N ALA A 490 26.35 -18.38 -36.46
CA ALA A 490 25.51 -17.85 -37.54
C ALA A 490 24.34 -17.00 -37.02
N ALA A 491 24.00 -17.10 -35.73
CA ALA A 491 22.96 -16.31 -35.09
C ALA A 491 23.40 -14.87 -34.75
N GLY A 492 24.70 -14.53 -34.91
CA GLY A 492 25.21 -13.18 -34.73
C GLY A 492 24.93 -12.63 -33.34
N GLU A 493 24.30 -11.45 -33.24
CA GLU A 493 23.92 -10.81 -31.97
C GLU A 493 22.73 -11.47 -31.27
N ALA A 494 21.93 -12.28 -31.98
CA ALA A 494 20.75 -12.97 -31.47
C ALA A 494 21.05 -14.40 -30.99
N PHE A 495 22.30 -14.70 -30.67
CA PHE A 495 22.76 -16.04 -30.31
C PHE A 495 22.12 -16.59 -29.02
N GLU A 496 21.80 -15.72 -28.05
CA GLU A 496 21.04 -16.12 -26.85
C GLU A 496 19.62 -16.53 -27.21
N LEU A 497 18.92 -15.71 -28.01
CA LEU A 497 17.58 -16.02 -28.53
C LEU A 497 17.59 -17.34 -29.32
N ASP A 498 18.59 -17.55 -30.17
CA ASP A 498 18.71 -18.80 -30.92
C ASP A 498 18.79 -20.03 -30.01
N PHE A 499 19.64 -19.96 -28.98
CA PHE A 499 19.78 -21.07 -28.03
C PHE A 499 18.49 -21.31 -27.24
N GLN A 500 17.83 -20.24 -26.77
CA GLN A 500 16.53 -20.32 -26.09
C GLN A 500 15.48 -21.01 -26.98
N LEU A 501 15.38 -20.63 -28.25
CA LEU A 501 14.43 -21.22 -29.19
C LEU A 501 14.77 -22.68 -29.53
N ARG A 502 16.07 -23.03 -29.62
CA ARG A 502 16.50 -24.43 -29.77
C ARG A 502 16.14 -25.29 -28.55
N LEU A 503 16.23 -24.75 -27.34
CA LEU A 503 15.76 -25.45 -26.14
C LEU A 503 14.25 -25.71 -26.20
N VAL A 504 13.45 -24.71 -26.64
CA VAL A 504 12.00 -24.90 -26.83
C VAL A 504 11.71 -25.97 -27.89
N GLU A 505 12.46 -25.99 -28.99
CA GLU A 505 12.32 -26.99 -30.06
C GLU A 505 12.64 -28.42 -29.60
N GLN A 506 13.62 -28.59 -28.71
CA GLN A 506 14.15 -29.89 -28.30
C GLN A 506 13.50 -30.45 -27.02
N GLU A 507 13.26 -29.58 -26.04
CA GLU A 507 12.85 -29.94 -24.68
C GLU A 507 11.50 -29.34 -24.28
N GLY A 508 10.93 -28.44 -25.10
CA GLY A 508 9.67 -27.75 -24.81
C GLY A 508 9.80 -26.59 -23.82
N LEU A 509 8.67 -25.95 -23.49
CA LEU A 509 8.66 -24.76 -22.61
C LEU A 509 9.07 -25.05 -21.16
N ALA A 510 8.95 -26.30 -20.70
CA ALA A 510 9.37 -26.71 -19.37
C ALA A 510 10.90 -26.66 -19.16
N ALA A 511 11.67 -26.48 -20.23
CA ALA A 511 13.11 -26.24 -20.17
C ALA A 511 13.47 -24.82 -19.70
N LEU A 512 12.50 -23.90 -19.74
CA LEU A 512 12.68 -22.51 -19.37
C LEU A 512 12.05 -22.26 -17.99
N GLY A 513 12.62 -21.33 -17.24
CA GLY A 513 12.08 -20.88 -15.96
C GLY A 513 12.24 -19.38 -15.76
N HIS A 514 11.58 -18.86 -14.74
CA HIS A 514 11.60 -17.46 -14.38
C HIS A 514 11.86 -17.32 -12.88
N ILE A 515 12.73 -16.37 -12.53
CA ILE A 515 13.05 -15.98 -11.15
C ILE A 515 12.52 -14.57 -10.93
N SER A 516 11.48 -14.42 -10.10
CA SER A 516 10.81 -13.13 -9.85
C SER A 516 11.58 -12.21 -8.89
N GLU A 517 12.85 -11.96 -9.22
CA GLU A 517 13.77 -11.09 -8.50
C GLU A 517 14.55 -10.23 -9.48
N PRO A 518 14.65 -8.90 -9.26
CA PRO A 518 15.53 -8.05 -10.05
C PRO A 518 16.99 -8.46 -9.87
N LEU A 519 17.60 -9.01 -10.91
CA LEU A 519 18.97 -9.52 -10.85
C LEU A 519 20.01 -8.40 -10.90
N LEU A 520 19.78 -7.41 -11.74
CA LEU A 520 20.73 -6.34 -12.03
C LEU A 520 20.04 -5.05 -12.50
N PHE A 521 20.81 -3.96 -12.47
CA PHE A 521 20.54 -2.70 -13.12
C PHE A 521 21.19 -2.72 -14.51
N ALA A 522 20.38 -2.62 -15.56
CA ALA A 522 20.81 -2.57 -16.96
C ALA A 522 20.38 -1.28 -17.65
N ALA A 523 21.05 -0.94 -18.75
CA ALA A 523 20.57 0.10 -19.66
C ALA A 523 19.29 -0.37 -20.37
N HIS A 524 18.35 0.54 -20.59
CA HIS A 524 17.17 0.24 -21.40
C HIS A 524 17.61 -0.23 -22.81
N PRO A 525 17.13 -1.39 -23.30
CA PRO A 525 17.51 -1.88 -24.63
C PRO A 525 17.06 -0.91 -25.73
N PRO A 526 17.86 -0.70 -26.78
CA PRO A 526 17.42 0.09 -27.92
C PRO A 526 16.26 -0.64 -28.64
N LEU A 527 15.22 0.10 -29.00
CA LEU A 527 14.08 -0.43 -29.76
C LEU A 527 14.39 -0.33 -31.27
N LEU A 528 15.13 -1.30 -31.78
CA LEU A 528 15.57 -1.37 -33.19
C LEU A 528 15.26 -2.75 -33.77
N ASP A 529 14.93 -2.80 -35.06
CA ASP A 529 14.78 -4.07 -35.77
C ASP A 529 16.15 -4.71 -36.01
N SER A 530 16.38 -5.90 -35.45
CA SER A 530 17.58 -6.70 -35.72
C SER A 530 17.36 -7.68 -36.89
N PRO A 531 18.25 -7.70 -37.91
CA PRO A 531 18.26 -8.75 -38.92
C PRO A 531 18.57 -10.14 -38.35
N ALA A 532 19.39 -10.22 -37.31
CA ALA A 532 19.77 -11.48 -36.67
C ALA A 532 18.58 -12.09 -35.92
N GLU A 533 17.84 -11.29 -35.15
CA GLU A 533 16.61 -11.75 -34.47
C GLU A 533 15.58 -12.25 -35.49
N ARG A 534 15.37 -11.52 -36.60
CA ARG A 534 14.48 -11.96 -37.69
C ARG A 534 14.88 -13.31 -38.26
N GLN A 535 16.16 -13.49 -38.58
CA GLN A 535 16.68 -14.75 -39.14
C GLN A 535 16.49 -15.92 -38.17
N VAL A 536 16.77 -15.71 -36.88
CA VAL A 536 16.63 -16.71 -35.83
C VAL A 536 15.17 -17.10 -35.62
N ILE A 537 14.26 -16.14 -35.57
CA ILE A 537 12.83 -16.43 -35.42
C ILE A 537 12.28 -17.14 -36.67
N GLU A 538 12.64 -16.71 -37.88
CA GLU A 538 12.21 -17.40 -39.12
C GLU A 538 12.77 -18.82 -39.23
N ARG A 539 13.97 -19.08 -38.69
CA ARG A 539 14.51 -20.45 -38.53
C ARG A 539 13.64 -21.25 -37.58
N HIS A 540 13.30 -20.68 -36.42
CA HIS A 540 12.45 -21.31 -35.42
C HIS A 540 11.07 -21.68 -35.99
N LEU A 541 10.43 -20.76 -36.73
CA LEU A 541 9.15 -21.02 -37.40
C LEU A 541 9.25 -22.20 -38.37
N ARG A 542 10.32 -22.24 -39.18
CA ARG A 542 10.60 -23.37 -40.09
C ARG A 542 10.79 -24.68 -39.33
N ALA A 543 11.56 -24.68 -38.24
CA ALA A 543 11.79 -25.86 -37.41
C ALA A 543 10.49 -26.39 -36.78
N ARG A 544 9.55 -25.49 -36.48
CA ARG A 544 8.21 -25.82 -35.94
C ARG A 544 7.17 -26.20 -36.99
N GLY A 545 7.55 -26.26 -38.27
CA GLY A 545 6.67 -26.69 -39.36
C GLY A 545 5.93 -25.56 -40.08
N TYR A 546 6.37 -24.31 -39.94
CA TYR A 546 5.83 -23.14 -40.64
C TYR A 546 6.80 -22.64 -41.73
N PRO A 547 6.92 -23.34 -42.87
CA PRO A 547 7.92 -23.02 -43.90
C PRO A 547 7.67 -21.70 -44.63
N GLN A 548 6.43 -21.19 -44.58
CA GLN A 548 6.03 -19.90 -45.15
C GLN A 548 5.91 -18.80 -44.07
N GLY A 549 6.30 -19.11 -42.83
CA GLY A 549 6.27 -18.15 -41.73
C GLY A 549 7.20 -16.97 -42.00
N ARG A 550 6.73 -15.77 -41.70
CA ARG A 550 7.44 -14.51 -41.98
C ARG A 550 7.24 -13.49 -40.87
N LEU A 551 8.24 -12.63 -40.71
CA LEU A 551 8.22 -11.55 -39.71
C LEU A 551 8.00 -10.19 -40.37
N THR A 552 7.12 -9.39 -39.78
CA THR A 552 6.98 -7.97 -40.06
C THR A 552 7.16 -7.18 -38.76
N SER A 553 7.30 -5.86 -38.85
CA SER A 553 7.36 -5.00 -37.66
C SER A 553 6.51 -3.75 -37.90
N ARG A 554 5.42 -3.60 -37.14
CA ARG A 554 4.71 -2.31 -37.04
C ARG A 554 5.49 -1.30 -36.20
N PHE A 555 6.28 -1.78 -35.24
CA PHE A 555 7.10 -0.97 -34.35
C PHE A 555 8.52 -1.54 -34.28
N ALA A 556 9.54 -0.68 -34.27
CA ALA A 556 10.93 -1.13 -34.24
C ALA A 556 11.20 -2.02 -33.01
N GLY A 557 11.88 -3.15 -33.25
CA GLY A 557 12.25 -4.16 -32.25
C GLY A 557 11.08 -4.99 -31.70
N ARG A 558 9.90 -4.89 -32.32
CA ARG A 558 8.67 -5.60 -31.93
C ARG A 558 8.06 -6.26 -33.16
N TYR A 559 8.02 -7.58 -33.13
CA TYR A 559 7.75 -8.41 -34.31
C TYR A 559 6.31 -8.91 -34.35
N ASP A 560 5.69 -8.72 -35.50
CA ASP A 560 4.41 -9.32 -35.88
C ASP A 560 4.68 -10.57 -36.71
N ILE A 561 4.18 -11.71 -36.24
CA ILE A 561 4.46 -13.01 -36.84
C ILE A 561 3.27 -13.44 -37.69
N ASP A 562 3.52 -13.75 -38.97
CA ASP A 562 2.57 -14.43 -39.83
C ASP A 562 3.07 -15.86 -40.02
N TYR A 563 2.29 -16.84 -39.55
CA TYR A 563 2.66 -18.25 -39.59
C TYR A 563 2.51 -18.86 -40.99
N GLY A 564 1.95 -18.12 -41.96
CA GLY A 564 1.93 -18.51 -43.37
C GLY A 564 1.02 -19.71 -43.65
N HIS A 565 -0.10 -19.81 -42.94
CA HIS A 565 -1.07 -20.90 -43.14
C HIS A 565 -1.72 -20.82 -44.53
N SER A 566 -1.77 -21.94 -45.24
CA SER A 566 -2.52 -22.07 -46.50
C SER A 566 -3.98 -22.46 -46.30
N GLU A 567 -4.33 -22.92 -45.09
CA GLU A 567 -5.68 -23.36 -44.75
C GLU A 567 -6.61 -22.17 -44.58
N LEU A 568 -7.83 -22.31 -45.11
CA LEU A 568 -8.92 -21.33 -44.97
C LEU A 568 -10.14 -22.03 -44.34
N PRO A 569 -10.06 -22.41 -43.04
CA PRO A 569 -11.14 -23.13 -42.38
C PRO A 569 -12.41 -22.27 -42.28
N MET A 570 -13.56 -22.95 -42.17
CA MET A 570 -14.82 -22.26 -41.94
C MET A 570 -14.91 -21.79 -40.47
N VAL A 571 -15.27 -20.52 -40.26
CA VAL A 571 -15.52 -19.96 -38.91
C VAL A 571 -17.01 -19.76 -38.68
N SER A 572 -17.56 -20.35 -37.62
CA SER A 572 -18.91 -20.04 -37.14
C SER A 572 -18.83 -18.92 -36.11
N VAL A 573 -19.25 -17.72 -36.50
CA VAL A 573 -19.37 -16.57 -35.59
C VAL A 573 -20.69 -16.67 -34.84
N LEU A 574 -20.62 -16.71 -33.51
CA LEU A 574 -21.73 -16.94 -32.61
C LEU A 574 -21.97 -15.69 -31.76
N ILE A 575 -23.15 -15.08 -31.92
CA ILE A 575 -23.52 -13.83 -31.24
C ILE A 575 -24.78 -14.07 -30.42
N VAL A 576 -24.67 -13.94 -29.10
CA VAL A 576 -25.83 -14.03 -28.20
C VAL A 576 -26.64 -12.74 -28.31
N VAL A 577 -27.94 -12.87 -28.58
CA VAL A 577 -28.86 -11.74 -28.73
C VAL A 577 -29.37 -11.32 -27.36
N GLU A 578 -28.74 -10.28 -26.81
CA GLU A 578 -29.09 -9.67 -25.54
C GLU A 578 -29.32 -8.15 -25.71
N GLY A 579 -30.49 -7.65 -25.30
CA GLY A 579 -30.73 -6.22 -25.15
C GLY A 579 -31.02 -5.43 -26.44
N ASP A 580 -30.22 -4.37 -26.67
CA ASP A 580 -30.48 -3.27 -27.61
C ASP A 580 -30.25 -3.68 -29.08
N LEU A 581 -31.35 -3.70 -29.84
CA LEU A 581 -31.35 -4.01 -31.27
C LEU A 581 -30.35 -3.16 -32.08
N ASN A 582 -30.14 -1.88 -31.73
CA ASN A 582 -29.25 -0.99 -32.49
C ASN A 582 -27.79 -1.44 -32.38
N ARG A 583 -27.38 -1.94 -31.20
CA ARG A 583 -26.04 -2.48 -30.99
C ARG A 583 -25.81 -3.70 -31.86
N LEU A 584 -26.73 -4.64 -31.82
CA LEU A 584 -26.67 -5.86 -32.60
C LEU A 584 -26.67 -5.59 -34.12
N GLN A 585 -27.48 -4.63 -34.58
CA GLN A 585 -27.51 -4.22 -35.99
C GLN A 585 -26.16 -3.66 -36.45
N ARG A 586 -25.55 -2.76 -35.67
CA ARG A 586 -24.21 -2.21 -35.98
C ARG A 586 -23.13 -3.30 -35.97
N CYS A 587 -23.23 -4.23 -35.01
CA CYS A 587 -22.32 -5.37 -34.94
C CYS A 587 -22.38 -6.21 -36.21
N LEU A 588 -23.57 -6.65 -36.58
CA LEU A 588 -23.77 -7.45 -37.78
C LEU A 588 -23.38 -6.69 -39.06
N GLN A 589 -23.72 -5.41 -39.17
CA GLN A 589 -23.37 -4.59 -40.32
C GLN A 589 -21.85 -4.47 -40.48
N THR A 590 -21.14 -4.05 -39.42
CA THR A 590 -19.68 -3.87 -39.49
C THR A 590 -18.97 -5.20 -39.70
N LEU A 591 -19.48 -6.30 -39.11
CA LEU A 591 -18.95 -7.63 -39.36
C LEU A 591 -19.04 -8.02 -40.83
N LEU A 592 -20.20 -7.83 -41.47
CA LEU A 592 -20.41 -8.19 -42.88
C LEU A 592 -19.65 -7.26 -43.84
N GLU A 593 -19.58 -5.96 -43.55
CA GLU A 593 -18.97 -4.96 -44.42
C GLU A 593 -17.45 -4.88 -44.30
N GLN A 594 -16.90 -5.11 -43.10
CA GLN A 594 -15.48 -4.90 -42.83
C GLN A 594 -14.69 -6.20 -42.79
N THR A 595 -15.28 -7.39 -42.66
CA THR A 595 -14.48 -8.63 -42.61
C THR A 595 -14.03 -9.08 -43.99
N ALA A 596 -12.72 -9.07 -44.25
CA ALA A 596 -12.14 -9.52 -45.52
C ALA A 596 -12.08 -11.04 -45.65
N TYR A 597 -12.08 -11.78 -44.53
CA TYR A 597 -12.07 -13.25 -44.56
C TYR A 597 -13.37 -13.76 -45.16
N ALA A 598 -13.31 -14.65 -46.16
CA ALA A 598 -14.51 -15.04 -46.90
C ALA A 598 -15.23 -16.28 -46.34
N HIS A 599 -14.55 -17.09 -45.52
CA HIS A 599 -15.01 -18.40 -45.07
C HIS A 599 -15.59 -18.35 -43.66
N TYR A 600 -16.68 -17.60 -43.49
CA TYR A 600 -17.40 -17.57 -42.23
C TYR A 600 -18.93 -17.63 -42.42
N GLU A 601 -19.59 -18.10 -41.38
CA GLU A 601 -21.04 -18.00 -41.19
C GLU A 601 -21.33 -17.29 -39.87
N VAL A 602 -22.53 -16.74 -39.73
CA VAL A 602 -22.99 -16.04 -38.52
C VAL A 602 -24.26 -16.70 -37.99
N SER A 603 -24.25 -17.05 -36.71
CA SER A 603 -25.42 -17.55 -35.99
C SER A 603 -25.78 -16.61 -34.86
N LEU A 604 -27.02 -16.11 -34.87
CA LEU A 604 -27.60 -15.26 -33.84
C LEU A 604 -28.38 -16.12 -32.85
N LEU A 605 -27.99 -16.14 -31.58
CA LEU A 605 -28.59 -16.97 -30.54
C LEU A 605 -29.64 -16.15 -29.78
N ALA A 606 -30.91 -16.33 -30.13
CA ALA A 606 -32.03 -15.65 -29.49
C ALA A 606 -32.50 -16.44 -28.27
N LEU A 607 -32.20 -15.92 -27.07
CA LEU A 607 -32.56 -16.55 -25.79
C LEU A 607 -33.93 -16.07 -25.33
N GLY A 608 -34.84 -17.00 -25.05
CA GLY A 608 -36.17 -16.68 -24.51
C GLY A 608 -36.98 -15.71 -25.39
N GLU A 609 -37.91 -14.99 -24.77
CA GLU A 609 -38.73 -14.00 -25.47
C GLU A 609 -37.95 -12.71 -25.73
N GLN A 610 -37.94 -12.29 -26.99
CA GLN A 610 -37.24 -11.09 -27.44
C GLN A 610 -38.20 -9.89 -27.50
N PRO A 611 -37.73 -8.65 -27.29
CA PRO A 611 -38.53 -7.46 -27.52
C PRO A 611 -39.12 -7.45 -28.94
N ALA A 612 -40.35 -6.94 -29.11
CA ALA A 612 -41.08 -7.04 -30.37
C ALA A 612 -40.29 -6.55 -31.60
N ALA A 613 -39.54 -5.46 -31.46
CA ALA A 613 -38.67 -4.94 -32.53
C ALA A 613 -37.54 -5.91 -32.89
N THR A 614 -36.86 -6.48 -31.88
CA THR A 614 -35.78 -7.48 -32.07
C THR A 614 -36.35 -8.76 -32.67
N ALA A 615 -37.50 -9.24 -32.19
CA ALA A 615 -38.14 -10.44 -32.72
C ALA A 615 -38.54 -10.29 -34.20
N ALA A 616 -39.10 -9.14 -34.57
CA ALA A 616 -39.45 -8.82 -35.96
C ALA A 616 -38.22 -8.71 -36.87
N TRP A 617 -37.13 -8.11 -36.37
CA TRP A 617 -35.89 -8.01 -37.12
C TRP A 617 -35.23 -9.39 -37.33
N LEU A 618 -35.18 -10.23 -36.30
CA LEU A 618 -34.68 -11.60 -36.40
C LEU A 618 -35.50 -12.43 -37.39
N GLN A 619 -36.84 -12.31 -37.37
CA GLN A 619 -37.71 -12.96 -38.36
C GLN A 619 -37.39 -12.49 -39.78
N GLY A 620 -37.15 -11.19 -39.97
CA GLY A 620 -36.71 -10.65 -41.26
C GLY A 620 -35.41 -11.26 -41.76
N ILE A 621 -34.44 -11.53 -40.88
CA ILE A 621 -33.18 -12.24 -41.24
C ILE A 621 -33.48 -13.67 -41.69
N GLU A 622 -34.33 -14.40 -40.96
CA GLU A 622 -34.74 -15.76 -41.33
C GLU A 622 -35.43 -15.79 -42.70
N ASP A 623 -36.29 -14.81 -42.97
CA ASP A 623 -37.05 -14.70 -44.23
C ASP A 623 -36.15 -14.39 -45.44
N MET A 624 -35.02 -13.70 -45.24
CA MET A 624 -34.03 -13.45 -46.30
C MET A 624 -33.35 -14.73 -46.80
N ARG A 625 -33.40 -15.83 -46.03
CA ARG A 625 -32.81 -17.14 -46.38
C ARG A 625 -31.35 -17.06 -46.85
N GLN A 626 -30.56 -16.18 -46.26
CA GLN A 626 -29.15 -16.08 -46.58
C GLN A 626 -28.38 -17.27 -46.01
N ALA A 627 -27.67 -18.02 -46.87
CA ALA A 627 -26.93 -19.21 -46.44
C ALA A 627 -25.85 -18.92 -45.38
N ARG A 628 -25.35 -17.68 -45.31
CA ARG A 628 -24.31 -17.25 -44.35
C ARG A 628 -24.85 -16.75 -43.01
N LEU A 629 -26.16 -16.49 -42.87
CA LEU A 629 -26.76 -15.98 -41.64
C LEU A 629 -27.85 -16.92 -41.15
N ARG A 630 -27.80 -17.27 -39.87
CA ARG A 630 -28.78 -18.16 -39.23
C ARG A 630 -29.23 -17.55 -37.90
N VAL A 631 -30.49 -17.80 -37.56
CA VAL A 631 -31.04 -17.47 -36.23
C VAL A 631 -31.33 -18.80 -35.52
N LEU A 632 -30.82 -18.95 -34.31
CA LEU A 632 -31.08 -20.09 -33.43
C LEU A 632 -31.92 -19.60 -32.26
N ARG A 633 -33.09 -20.19 -32.06
CA ARG A 633 -34.06 -19.76 -31.03
C ARG A 633 -34.08 -20.76 -29.89
N PHE A 634 -33.91 -20.28 -28.66
CA PHE A 634 -33.88 -21.08 -27.46
C PHE A 634 -35.08 -20.78 -26.56
N ALA A 635 -35.62 -21.81 -25.91
CA ALA A 635 -36.76 -21.69 -25.02
C ALA A 635 -36.46 -20.79 -23.80
N ALA A 636 -37.51 -20.19 -23.24
CA ALA A 636 -37.39 -19.44 -21.99
C ALA A 636 -36.91 -20.36 -20.85
N GLY A 637 -35.90 -19.92 -20.10
CA GLY A 637 -35.31 -20.67 -18.98
C GLY A 637 -34.03 -21.45 -19.30
N VAL A 638 -33.65 -21.57 -20.58
CA VAL A 638 -32.32 -22.08 -20.96
C VAL A 638 -31.27 -21.04 -20.59
N SER A 639 -30.26 -21.42 -19.81
CA SER A 639 -29.14 -20.53 -19.49
C SER A 639 -28.37 -20.14 -20.75
N ARG A 640 -27.73 -18.97 -20.74
CA ARG A 640 -26.86 -18.50 -21.82
C ARG A 640 -25.79 -19.53 -22.19
N GLU A 641 -25.14 -20.12 -21.19
CA GLU A 641 -24.03 -21.07 -21.37
C GLU A 641 -24.51 -22.37 -22.03
N ALA A 642 -25.65 -22.92 -21.58
CA ALA A 642 -26.26 -24.08 -22.24
C ALA A 642 -26.66 -23.82 -23.70
N ALA A 643 -27.23 -22.64 -24.00
CA ALA A 643 -27.57 -22.26 -25.38
C ALA A 643 -26.32 -22.11 -26.26
N CYS A 644 -25.24 -21.53 -25.72
CA CYS A 644 -23.95 -21.48 -26.39
C CYS A 644 -23.43 -22.91 -26.67
N ASN A 645 -23.50 -23.83 -25.70
CA ASN A 645 -23.05 -25.21 -25.90
C ASN A 645 -23.83 -25.93 -27.00
N GLU A 646 -25.16 -25.78 -27.04
CA GLU A 646 -26.01 -26.36 -28.09
C GLU A 646 -25.71 -25.73 -29.46
N ALA A 647 -25.55 -24.40 -29.52
CA ALA A 647 -25.19 -23.71 -30.77
C ALA A 647 -23.82 -24.13 -31.30
N ALA A 648 -22.84 -24.34 -30.41
CA ALA A 648 -21.53 -24.85 -30.77
C ALA A 648 -21.60 -26.25 -31.40
N GLN A 649 -22.48 -27.12 -30.91
CA GLN A 649 -22.72 -28.44 -31.53
C GLN A 649 -23.32 -28.30 -32.94
N ALA A 650 -24.28 -27.38 -33.11
CA ALA A 650 -24.98 -27.14 -34.37
C ALA A 650 -24.19 -26.33 -35.41
N ALA A 651 -23.13 -25.62 -35.00
CA ALA A 651 -22.25 -24.82 -35.84
C ALA A 651 -21.58 -25.68 -36.93
N SER A 652 -21.41 -25.17 -38.15
CA SER A 652 -20.81 -25.94 -39.25
C SER A 652 -19.30 -25.70 -39.43
N GLY A 653 -18.77 -24.64 -38.81
CA GLY A 653 -17.37 -24.26 -38.90
C GLY A 653 -16.42 -25.15 -38.09
N ASP A 654 -15.18 -25.25 -38.57
CA ASP A 654 -14.07 -25.90 -37.88
C ASP A 654 -13.64 -25.09 -36.65
N PHE A 655 -13.87 -23.77 -36.70
CA PHE A 655 -13.63 -22.83 -35.61
C PHE A 655 -14.92 -22.17 -35.15
N LEU A 656 -15.00 -21.93 -33.85
CA LEU A 656 -16.04 -21.15 -33.19
C LEU A 656 -15.46 -19.80 -32.81
N LEU A 657 -16.18 -18.73 -33.11
CA LEU A 657 -15.86 -17.38 -32.64
C LEU A 657 -17.03 -16.83 -31.82
N TRP A 658 -16.84 -16.73 -30.52
CA TRP A 658 -17.76 -15.99 -29.65
C TRP A 658 -17.53 -14.50 -29.81
N LEU A 659 -18.58 -13.78 -30.21
CA LEU A 659 -18.51 -12.34 -30.44
C LEU A 659 -19.64 -11.64 -29.70
N GLY A 660 -19.30 -10.67 -28.85
CA GLY A 660 -20.27 -9.88 -28.11
C GLY A 660 -21.14 -9.02 -29.04
N ALA A 661 -22.45 -8.94 -28.77
CA ALA A 661 -23.42 -8.20 -29.60
C ALA A 661 -23.17 -6.69 -29.72
N GLY A 662 -22.28 -6.13 -28.88
CA GLY A 662 -21.82 -4.74 -28.94
C GLY A 662 -20.54 -4.53 -29.75
N ALA A 663 -20.01 -5.56 -30.41
CA ALA A 663 -18.75 -5.47 -31.15
C ALA A 663 -18.88 -4.61 -32.42
N GLY A 664 -17.89 -3.76 -32.67
CA GLY A 664 -17.71 -3.02 -33.93
C GLY A 664 -16.36 -3.37 -34.54
N ILE A 665 -16.36 -3.88 -35.77
CA ILE A 665 -15.14 -4.29 -36.46
C ILE A 665 -14.39 -3.06 -36.99
N LEU A 666 -13.11 -2.94 -36.63
CA LEU A 666 -12.28 -1.77 -36.96
C LEU A 666 -11.32 -2.01 -38.13
N GLN A 667 -10.83 -3.24 -38.28
CA GLN A 667 -9.80 -3.60 -39.25
C GLN A 667 -10.27 -4.77 -40.11
N ARG A 668 -9.89 -4.77 -41.39
CA ARG A 668 -10.47 -5.72 -42.35
C ARG A 668 -9.96 -7.15 -42.20
N ASP A 669 -8.73 -7.30 -41.75
CA ASP A 669 -8.01 -8.55 -41.59
C ASP A 669 -8.10 -9.14 -40.18
N TRP A 670 -8.91 -8.55 -39.27
CA TRP A 670 -9.00 -8.94 -37.86
C TRP A 670 -9.22 -10.46 -37.65
N LEU A 671 -10.11 -11.08 -38.44
CA LEU A 671 -10.42 -12.50 -38.32
C LEU A 671 -9.26 -13.37 -38.80
N GLN A 672 -8.53 -12.93 -39.83
CA GLN A 672 -7.28 -13.57 -40.24
C GLN A 672 -6.23 -13.49 -39.13
N GLN A 673 -6.15 -12.38 -38.40
CA GLN A 673 -5.20 -12.24 -37.29
C GLN A 673 -5.54 -13.19 -36.13
N LEU A 674 -6.82 -13.40 -35.82
CA LEU A 674 -7.23 -14.42 -34.84
C LEU A 674 -6.87 -15.84 -35.35
N LEU A 675 -7.17 -16.14 -36.61
CA LEU A 675 -6.88 -17.46 -37.20
C LEU A 675 -5.39 -17.75 -37.36
N ASN A 676 -4.57 -16.72 -37.59
CA ASN A 676 -3.10 -16.84 -37.65
C ASN A 676 -2.53 -17.51 -36.39
N HIS A 677 -3.11 -17.23 -35.22
CA HIS A 677 -2.75 -17.94 -33.99
C HIS A 677 -3.62 -19.20 -33.78
N GLY A 678 -4.91 -19.16 -34.11
CA GLY A 678 -5.84 -20.27 -33.85
C GLY A 678 -5.51 -21.55 -34.63
N LEU A 679 -4.84 -21.43 -35.77
CA LEU A 679 -4.41 -22.56 -36.59
C LEU A 679 -3.18 -23.30 -36.02
N ARG A 680 -2.47 -22.73 -35.05
CA ARG A 680 -1.34 -23.38 -34.37
C ARG A 680 -1.80 -24.51 -33.46
N GLY A 681 -1.19 -25.68 -33.57
CA GLY A 681 -1.65 -26.91 -32.89
C GLY A 681 -1.66 -26.82 -31.36
N GLU A 682 -0.73 -26.06 -30.79
CA GLU A 682 -0.59 -25.84 -29.35
C GLU A 682 -1.48 -24.71 -28.79
N VAL A 683 -2.20 -23.97 -29.64
CA VAL A 683 -3.06 -22.86 -29.21
C VAL A 683 -4.49 -23.36 -28.99
N GLY A 684 -5.01 -23.11 -27.79
CA GLY A 684 -6.35 -23.51 -27.37
C GLY A 684 -7.40 -22.45 -27.66
N ALA A 685 -7.09 -21.18 -27.42
CA ALA A 685 -7.99 -20.06 -27.68
C ALA A 685 -7.22 -18.79 -28.07
N VAL A 686 -7.90 -17.91 -28.81
CA VAL A 686 -7.35 -16.62 -29.26
C VAL A 686 -8.35 -15.48 -29.01
N GLY A 687 -7.84 -14.36 -28.51
CA GLY A 687 -8.61 -13.14 -28.25
C GLY A 687 -7.92 -11.89 -28.80
N GLY A 688 -8.68 -10.81 -28.96
CA GLY A 688 -8.21 -9.53 -29.48
C GLY A 688 -8.18 -8.39 -28.45
N LYS A 689 -7.64 -7.24 -28.85
CA LYS A 689 -7.69 -5.98 -28.09
C LYS A 689 -9.08 -5.37 -28.19
N LEU A 690 -9.72 -5.16 -27.05
CA LEU A 690 -11.07 -4.59 -26.97
C LEU A 690 -11.02 -3.14 -26.52
N LEU A 691 -11.67 -2.27 -27.28
CA LEU A 691 -11.69 -0.83 -27.05
C LEU A 691 -13.09 -0.38 -26.62
N ALA A 692 -13.17 0.53 -25.67
CA ALA A 692 -14.41 1.23 -25.36
C ALA A 692 -14.75 2.27 -26.44
N ALA A 693 -16.01 2.72 -26.45
CA ALA A 693 -16.49 3.71 -27.42
C ALA A 693 -15.82 5.09 -27.29
N ASP A 694 -15.17 5.37 -26.15
CA ASP A 694 -14.39 6.59 -25.90
C ASP A 694 -12.94 6.50 -26.38
N GLY A 695 -12.56 5.40 -27.04
CA GLY A 695 -11.20 5.19 -27.55
C GLY A 695 -10.20 4.71 -26.50
N LYS A 696 -10.66 4.34 -25.30
CA LYS A 696 -9.80 3.70 -24.30
C LYS A 696 -9.77 2.19 -24.46
N VAL A 697 -8.73 1.55 -23.97
CA VAL A 697 -8.65 0.11 -23.82
C VAL A 697 -9.64 -0.31 -22.75
N ARG A 698 -10.54 -1.21 -23.11
CA ARG A 698 -11.48 -1.87 -22.19
C ARG A 698 -10.92 -3.21 -21.74
N GLU A 699 -10.31 -3.95 -22.67
CA GLU A 699 -9.63 -5.20 -22.37
C GLU A 699 -8.37 -5.32 -23.23
N GLY A 700 -7.22 -5.24 -22.57
CA GLY A 700 -5.89 -5.45 -23.16
C GLY A 700 -5.20 -6.71 -22.66
N GLY A 701 -6.00 -7.68 -22.20
CA GLY A 701 -5.56 -8.86 -21.45
C GLY A 701 -6.22 -8.93 -20.06
N LEU A 702 -6.57 -10.14 -19.65
CA LEU A 702 -7.10 -10.43 -18.31
C LEU A 702 -5.96 -10.91 -17.41
N LEU A 703 -6.00 -10.47 -16.15
CA LEU A 703 -5.09 -10.91 -15.09
C LEU A 703 -5.90 -11.59 -13.99
N LEU A 704 -5.48 -12.77 -13.58
CA LEU A 704 -6.12 -13.52 -12.50
C LEU A 704 -5.75 -12.93 -11.14
N GLY A 705 -6.69 -12.96 -10.20
CA GLY A 705 -6.51 -12.48 -8.82
C GLY A 705 -6.51 -10.96 -8.65
N LEU A 706 -6.50 -10.18 -9.74
CA LEU A 706 -6.46 -8.72 -9.68
C LEU A 706 -7.83 -8.14 -9.32
N GLY A 707 -7.92 -7.44 -8.19
CA GLY A 707 -9.13 -6.75 -7.72
C GLY A 707 -10.31 -7.68 -7.42
N GLY A 708 -10.05 -8.97 -7.20
CA GLY A 708 -11.03 -10.05 -7.13
C GLY A 708 -10.54 -11.28 -7.89
N PRO A 709 -11.42 -12.17 -8.39
CA PRO A 709 -10.97 -13.34 -9.16
C PRO A 709 -10.27 -12.99 -10.47
N VAL A 710 -10.70 -11.95 -11.17
CA VAL A 710 -10.15 -11.56 -12.49
C VAL A 710 -10.30 -10.05 -12.70
N GLY A 711 -9.22 -9.38 -13.11
CA GLY A 711 -9.17 -7.96 -13.44
C GLY A 711 -8.58 -7.69 -14.83
N GLY A 712 -8.72 -6.46 -15.34
CA GLY A 712 -8.19 -6.05 -16.64
C GLY A 712 -6.81 -5.40 -16.52
N ALA A 713 -5.80 -5.89 -17.26
CA ALA A 713 -4.41 -5.42 -17.15
C ALA A 713 -4.21 -3.93 -17.49
N PHE A 714 -5.01 -3.42 -18.44
CA PHE A 714 -4.84 -2.09 -19.05
C PHE A 714 -6.17 -1.37 -19.22
N ASP A 715 -7.16 -1.69 -18.38
CA ASP A 715 -8.46 -1.04 -18.43
C ASP A 715 -8.31 0.49 -18.22
N GLY A 716 -8.94 1.27 -19.10
CA GLY A 716 -8.85 2.73 -19.11
C GLY A 716 -7.60 3.32 -19.78
N ALA A 717 -6.64 2.51 -20.24
CA ALA A 717 -5.47 3.01 -20.95
C ALA A 717 -5.85 3.66 -22.31
N PRO A 718 -5.12 4.69 -22.78
CA PRO A 718 -5.31 5.21 -24.14
C PRO A 718 -5.08 4.16 -25.23
N LEU A 719 -5.77 4.28 -26.38
CA LEU A 719 -5.62 3.37 -27.53
C LEU A 719 -4.16 3.15 -27.96
N ASP A 720 -3.39 4.24 -28.02
CA ASP A 720 -2.01 4.32 -28.47
C ASP A 720 -0.98 4.04 -27.37
N SER A 721 -1.44 3.77 -26.14
CA SER A 721 -0.57 3.37 -25.05
C SER A 721 0.20 2.10 -25.40
N ALA A 722 1.51 2.14 -25.20
CA ALA A 722 2.36 0.96 -25.28
C ALA A 722 2.05 -0.03 -24.13
N GLY A 723 1.50 0.47 -23.02
CA GLY A 723 1.32 -0.29 -21.80
C GLY A 723 2.65 -0.66 -21.13
N TYR A 724 2.54 -1.34 -19.99
CA TYR A 724 3.67 -1.89 -19.27
C TYR A 724 4.51 -2.82 -20.18
N MET A 725 5.82 -2.59 -20.25
CA MET A 725 6.75 -3.33 -21.12
C MET A 725 6.33 -3.41 -22.60
N SER A 726 5.66 -2.39 -23.14
CA SER A 726 5.11 -2.42 -24.52
C SER A 726 4.12 -3.56 -24.81
N ARG A 727 3.58 -4.22 -23.77
CA ARG A 727 2.73 -5.42 -23.92
C ARG A 727 1.39 -5.14 -24.62
N LEU A 728 0.92 -3.89 -24.70
CA LEU A 728 -0.30 -3.58 -25.48
C LEU A 728 -0.10 -3.56 -26.99
N LEU A 729 1.15 -3.66 -27.47
CA LEU A 729 1.49 -3.55 -28.89
C LEU A 729 1.83 -4.89 -29.55
N VAL A 730 2.11 -5.92 -28.75
CA VAL A 730 2.66 -7.21 -29.19
C VAL A 730 1.76 -8.38 -28.80
N ASP A 731 1.90 -9.48 -29.54
CA ASP A 731 1.18 -10.72 -29.25
C ASP A 731 1.80 -11.42 -28.03
N GLN A 732 0.97 -12.02 -27.18
CA GLN A 732 1.43 -12.64 -25.94
C GLN A 732 0.46 -13.71 -25.42
N ASN A 733 0.95 -14.57 -24.53
CA ASN A 733 0.11 -15.53 -23.82
C ASN A 733 -0.53 -14.92 -22.56
N HIS A 734 -1.83 -15.13 -22.39
CA HIS A 734 -2.57 -14.87 -21.15
C HIS A 734 -3.08 -16.18 -20.55
N ALA A 735 -3.30 -16.25 -19.24
CA ALA A 735 -4.00 -17.41 -18.66
C ALA A 735 -5.47 -17.46 -19.11
N ALA A 736 -6.11 -16.30 -19.30
CA ALA A 736 -7.50 -16.21 -19.74
C ALA A 736 -7.75 -15.03 -20.69
N LEU A 737 -8.82 -15.14 -21.48
CA LEU A 737 -9.22 -14.19 -22.52
C LEU A 737 -10.71 -13.80 -22.37
N SER A 738 -11.11 -12.68 -22.97
CA SER A 738 -12.50 -12.24 -22.97
C SER A 738 -13.45 -13.27 -23.60
N GLY A 739 -14.65 -13.40 -23.04
CA GLY A 739 -15.77 -14.04 -23.74
C GLY A 739 -16.39 -13.17 -24.84
N ASP A 740 -16.04 -11.88 -24.90
CA ASP A 740 -16.57 -10.95 -25.90
C ASP A 740 -15.88 -11.05 -27.27
N CYS A 741 -14.70 -11.68 -27.33
CA CYS A 741 -14.00 -12.05 -28.55
C CYS A 741 -13.11 -13.27 -28.27
N LEU A 742 -13.63 -14.48 -28.53
CA LEU A 742 -12.96 -15.74 -28.23
C LEU A 742 -13.06 -16.70 -29.42
N LEU A 743 -11.94 -16.89 -30.13
CA LEU A 743 -11.80 -17.87 -31.22
C LEU A 743 -11.18 -19.17 -30.68
N LEU A 744 -11.76 -20.31 -31.00
CA LEU A 744 -11.14 -21.62 -30.75
C LEU A 744 -11.66 -22.71 -31.69
N ARG A 745 -10.94 -23.83 -31.76
CA ARG A 745 -11.36 -25.00 -32.56
C ARG A 745 -12.65 -25.57 -31.97
N LYS A 746 -13.61 -25.91 -32.83
CA LYS A 746 -14.88 -26.53 -32.42
C LYS A 746 -14.65 -27.83 -31.65
N THR A 747 -13.77 -28.68 -32.15
CA THR A 747 -13.44 -29.97 -31.49
C THR A 747 -12.92 -29.75 -30.08
N LEU A 748 -12.00 -28.80 -29.90
CA LEU A 748 -11.42 -28.50 -28.60
C LEU A 748 -12.44 -27.91 -27.61
N PHE A 749 -13.35 -27.04 -28.08
CA PHE A 749 -14.45 -26.54 -27.24
C PHE A 749 -15.33 -27.68 -26.72
N LEU A 750 -15.67 -28.63 -27.60
CA LEU A 750 -16.51 -29.78 -27.25
C LEU A 750 -15.76 -30.75 -26.32
N ASP A 751 -14.50 -31.04 -26.61
CA ASP A 751 -13.65 -31.93 -25.81
C ASP A 751 -13.39 -31.37 -24.40
N ALA A 752 -13.29 -30.04 -24.27
CA ALA A 752 -13.19 -29.37 -22.98
C ALA A 752 -14.51 -29.40 -22.18
N GLY A 753 -15.64 -29.77 -22.80
CA GLY A 753 -16.97 -29.79 -22.18
C GLY A 753 -17.77 -28.49 -22.32
N GLY A 754 -17.35 -27.57 -23.20
CA GLY A 754 -18.03 -26.30 -23.43
C GLY A 754 -17.98 -25.32 -22.24
N PHE A 755 -18.91 -24.37 -22.19
CA PHE A 755 -19.10 -23.49 -21.03
C PHE A 755 -19.82 -24.22 -19.90
N ASP A 756 -19.39 -23.96 -18.66
CA ASP A 756 -20.04 -24.48 -17.46
C ASP A 756 -21.39 -23.77 -17.24
N ASP A 757 -22.44 -24.52 -16.89
CA ASP A 757 -23.80 -24.00 -16.74
C ASP A 757 -24.19 -23.64 -15.30
N ASP A 758 -23.24 -23.66 -14.34
CA ASP A 758 -23.45 -23.08 -13.01
C ASP A 758 -23.67 -21.55 -13.12
N PRO A 759 -24.84 -21.02 -12.71
CA PRO A 759 -25.14 -19.60 -12.80
C PRO A 759 -24.12 -18.69 -12.11
N ARG A 760 -23.44 -19.18 -11.06
CA ARG A 760 -22.41 -18.42 -10.31
C ARG A 760 -21.12 -18.25 -11.09
N LEU A 761 -20.88 -19.09 -12.09
CA LEU A 761 -19.73 -19.01 -13.00
C LEU A 761 -20.02 -18.23 -14.28
N SER A 762 -21.28 -17.91 -14.58
CA SER A 762 -21.71 -17.25 -15.84
C SER A 762 -20.82 -16.06 -16.25
N ARG A 763 -20.45 -15.20 -15.31
CA ARG A 763 -19.56 -14.04 -15.52
C ARG A 763 -18.16 -14.43 -16.03
N TRP A 764 -17.66 -15.57 -15.59
CA TRP A 764 -16.30 -16.07 -15.86
C TRP A 764 -16.31 -17.34 -16.71
N ALA A 765 -17.41 -17.69 -17.39
CA ALA A 765 -17.52 -18.91 -18.16
C ALA A 765 -16.40 -19.07 -19.22
N ALA A 766 -16.03 -17.97 -19.88
CA ALA A 766 -14.91 -17.93 -20.82
C ALA A 766 -13.54 -18.07 -20.13
N VAL A 767 -13.37 -17.46 -18.95
CA VAL A 767 -12.16 -17.58 -18.13
C VAL A 767 -11.99 -19.03 -17.67
N ASP A 768 -13.03 -19.64 -17.10
CA ASP A 768 -13.03 -21.04 -16.68
C ASP A 768 -12.64 -21.99 -17.82
N LEU A 769 -13.20 -21.78 -19.02
CA LEU A 769 -12.83 -22.54 -20.21
C LEU A 769 -11.34 -22.35 -20.55
N CYS A 770 -10.84 -21.11 -20.59
CA CYS A 770 -9.43 -20.83 -20.85
C CYS A 770 -8.50 -21.52 -19.85
N LEU A 771 -8.86 -21.53 -18.57
CA LEU A 771 -8.07 -22.19 -17.52
C LEU A 771 -8.09 -23.72 -17.66
N ARG A 772 -9.22 -24.32 -18.06
CA ARG A 772 -9.29 -25.75 -18.41
C ARG A 772 -8.41 -26.08 -19.62
N LEU A 773 -8.42 -25.25 -20.66
CA LEU A 773 -7.55 -25.44 -21.82
C LEU A 773 -6.07 -25.33 -21.44
N GLN A 774 -5.72 -24.37 -20.58
CA GLN A 774 -4.36 -24.22 -20.07
C GLN A 774 -3.91 -25.43 -19.25
N GLN A 775 -4.77 -25.96 -18.38
CA GLN A 775 -4.49 -27.21 -17.64
C GLN A 775 -4.30 -28.41 -18.56
N ALA A 776 -4.96 -28.44 -19.72
CA ALA A 776 -4.76 -29.45 -20.75
C ALA A 776 -3.48 -29.24 -21.59
N GLY A 777 -2.70 -28.20 -21.31
CA GLY A 777 -1.41 -27.92 -21.96
C GLY A 777 -1.50 -26.97 -23.16
N TYR A 778 -2.66 -26.35 -23.42
CA TYR A 778 -2.82 -25.39 -24.51
C TYR A 778 -2.43 -23.97 -24.10
N LEU A 779 -1.99 -23.18 -25.08
CA LEU A 779 -1.75 -21.74 -24.92
C LEU A 779 -3.02 -20.95 -25.23
N ASN A 780 -3.33 -19.94 -24.41
CA ASN A 780 -4.31 -18.91 -24.77
C ASN A 780 -3.56 -17.68 -25.25
N VAL A 781 -3.82 -17.25 -26.48
CA VAL A 781 -3.08 -16.16 -27.14
C VAL A 781 -3.95 -14.91 -27.20
N TRP A 782 -3.41 -13.80 -26.70
CA TRP A 782 -3.97 -12.48 -26.95
C TRP A 782 -3.17 -11.81 -28.06
N THR A 783 -3.85 -11.31 -29.10
CA THR A 783 -3.20 -10.59 -30.19
C THR A 783 -3.56 -9.11 -30.20
N ALA A 784 -2.53 -8.25 -30.29
CA ALA A 784 -2.68 -6.80 -30.43
C ALA A 784 -3.16 -6.39 -31.85
N ARG A 785 -3.21 -7.35 -32.78
CA ARG A 785 -3.48 -7.15 -34.21
C ARG A 785 -4.96 -7.30 -34.55
N ALA A 786 -5.76 -7.99 -33.73
CA ALA A 786 -7.21 -8.00 -33.85
C ALA A 786 -7.79 -6.95 -32.89
N GLN A 787 -8.32 -5.85 -33.42
CA GLN A 787 -8.90 -4.76 -32.62
C GLN A 787 -10.39 -4.60 -32.88
N LEU A 788 -11.18 -4.60 -31.82
CA LEU A 788 -12.63 -4.43 -31.87
C LEU A 788 -13.06 -3.32 -30.91
N MET A 789 -14.02 -2.50 -31.34
CA MET A 789 -14.74 -1.61 -30.44
C MET A 789 -15.85 -2.39 -29.74
N MET A 790 -16.09 -2.14 -28.46
CA MET A 790 -17.06 -2.86 -27.64
C MET A 790 -18.00 -1.87 -26.92
N ASP A 791 -19.22 -1.74 -27.43
CA ASP A 791 -20.31 -0.99 -26.80
C ASP A 791 -21.17 -1.92 -25.94
N VAL A 792 -20.70 -2.16 -24.72
CA VAL A 792 -21.33 -3.06 -23.74
C VAL A 792 -21.61 -2.28 -22.44
N PRO A 793 -22.75 -2.50 -21.75
CA PRO A 793 -23.03 -1.86 -20.47
C PRO A 793 -21.92 -2.03 -19.42
N ALA A 794 -21.91 -1.17 -18.40
CA ALA A 794 -21.06 -1.37 -17.24
C ALA A 794 -21.43 -2.70 -16.55
N ARG A 795 -20.43 -3.51 -16.21
CA ARG A 795 -20.65 -4.77 -15.49
C ARG A 795 -21.04 -4.44 -14.03
N THR A 796 -22.08 -5.07 -13.49
CA THR A 796 -22.40 -5.01 -12.06
C THR A 796 -21.30 -5.69 -11.25
N ASP A 797 -21.09 -5.35 -9.98
CA ASP A 797 -20.12 -6.07 -9.15
C ASP A 797 -20.55 -7.54 -8.93
N ALA A 798 -19.59 -8.45 -8.78
CA ALA A 798 -19.85 -9.85 -8.47
C ALA A 798 -20.30 -9.99 -7.01
N SER A 799 -21.17 -10.96 -6.71
CA SER A 799 -21.47 -11.27 -5.32
C SER A 799 -20.31 -12.06 -4.69
N ALA A 800 -20.19 -12.02 -3.36
CA ALA A 800 -19.19 -12.82 -2.65
C ALA A 800 -19.31 -14.32 -2.93
N ALA A 801 -20.53 -14.82 -3.17
CA ALA A 801 -20.79 -16.21 -3.51
C ALA A 801 -20.28 -16.58 -4.91
N ASP A 802 -20.37 -15.65 -5.88
CA ASP A 802 -19.84 -15.88 -7.23
C ASP A 802 -18.31 -15.95 -7.19
N GLU A 803 -17.67 -15.01 -6.49
CA GLU A 803 -16.21 -15.02 -6.31
C GLU A 803 -15.71 -16.29 -5.61
N ASP A 804 -16.42 -16.74 -4.57
CA ASP A 804 -16.06 -17.92 -3.81
C ASP A 804 -16.02 -19.18 -4.67
N VAL A 805 -16.87 -19.31 -5.70
CA VAL A 805 -16.81 -20.45 -6.65
C VAL A 805 -15.51 -20.42 -7.47
N MET A 806 -15.10 -19.23 -7.92
CA MET A 806 -13.81 -19.07 -8.61
C MET A 806 -12.63 -19.41 -7.69
N TYR A 807 -12.66 -18.96 -6.43
CA TYR A 807 -11.62 -19.32 -5.47
C TYR A 807 -11.60 -20.84 -5.19
N GLN A 808 -12.76 -21.47 -4.99
CA GLN A 808 -12.83 -22.92 -4.74
C GLN A 808 -12.20 -23.73 -5.88
N ARG A 809 -12.38 -23.29 -7.13
CA ARG A 809 -11.96 -24.04 -8.31
C ARG A 809 -10.54 -23.70 -8.77
N TRP A 810 -10.13 -22.43 -8.68
CA TRP A 810 -8.97 -21.90 -9.40
C TRP A 810 -7.94 -21.17 -8.53
N LEU A 811 -8.11 -21.09 -7.21
CA LEU A 811 -7.31 -20.24 -6.33
C LEU A 811 -5.77 -20.32 -6.54
N PRO A 812 -5.13 -21.50 -6.71
CA PRO A 812 -3.68 -21.55 -6.96
C PRO A 812 -3.23 -20.76 -8.20
N LEU A 813 -4.01 -20.81 -9.30
CA LEU A 813 -3.75 -20.03 -10.52
C LEU A 813 -4.15 -18.57 -10.32
N LEU A 814 -5.24 -18.29 -9.60
CA LEU A 814 -5.65 -16.92 -9.31
C LEU A 814 -4.59 -16.16 -8.50
N ALA A 815 -3.91 -16.84 -7.58
CA ALA A 815 -2.84 -16.25 -6.78
C ALA A 815 -1.53 -16.07 -7.56
N ARG A 816 -1.28 -16.89 -8.59
CA ARG A 816 -0.02 -16.97 -9.35
C ARG A 816 -0.31 -17.08 -10.85
N ASP A 817 -0.87 -16.01 -11.41
CA ASP A 817 -1.08 -15.90 -12.85
C ASP A 817 0.28 -15.88 -13.58
N PRO A 818 0.56 -16.82 -14.50
CA PRO A 818 1.78 -16.83 -15.29
C PRO A 818 2.01 -15.53 -16.08
N SER A 819 0.96 -14.77 -16.38
CA SER A 819 1.03 -13.51 -17.12
C SER A 819 1.25 -12.28 -16.22
N TYR A 820 1.34 -12.46 -14.90
CA TYR A 820 1.47 -11.39 -13.90
C TYR A 820 2.54 -11.67 -12.85
N ASN A 821 3.58 -10.84 -12.81
CA ASN A 821 4.71 -11.00 -11.89
C ASN A 821 4.26 -10.88 -10.41
N PRO A 822 4.74 -11.74 -9.50
CA PRO A 822 4.34 -11.73 -8.09
C PRO A 822 4.78 -10.47 -7.33
N GLY A 823 5.74 -9.70 -7.85
CA GLY A 823 6.17 -8.41 -7.31
C GLY A 823 5.11 -7.30 -7.40
N PHE A 824 4.02 -7.52 -8.14
CA PHE A 824 2.91 -6.59 -8.22
C PHE A 824 1.77 -6.88 -7.22
N ASN A 825 1.00 -5.84 -6.92
CA ASN A 825 -0.17 -5.89 -6.05
C ASN A 825 -1.38 -6.52 -6.76
N LEU A 826 -2.10 -7.39 -6.05
CA LEU A 826 -3.38 -7.96 -6.49
C LEU A 826 -4.59 -7.17 -6.01
N ASN A 827 -4.47 -6.36 -4.96
CA ASN A 827 -5.59 -5.57 -4.42
C ASN A 827 -5.88 -4.27 -5.18
N SER A 828 -5.04 -3.91 -6.14
CA SER A 828 -5.24 -2.73 -6.97
C SER A 828 -6.22 -3.02 -8.11
N ARG A 829 -7.04 -2.05 -8.49
CA ARG A 829 -7.77 -2.10 -9.78
C ARG A 829 -6.88 -1.69 -10.96
N GLU A 830 -5.75 -1.04 -10.67
CA GLU A 830 -4.73 -0.73 -11.67
C GLU A 830 -3.83 -1.95 -11.86
N GLY A 831 -3.65 -2.38 -13.11
CA GLY A 831 -3.08 -3.68 -13.41
C GLY A 831 -1.59 -3.85 -13.22
N TYR A 832 -0.78 -2.81 -12.97
CA TYR A 832 0.68 -2.92 -12.82
C TYR A 832 1.22 -1.98 -11.73
N THR A 833 0.73 -2.15 -10.49
CA THR A 833 1.18 -1.41 -9.31
C THR A 833 2.08 -2.28 -8.45
N LEU A 834 3.22 -1.77 -7.96
CA LEU A 834 4.12 -2.53 -7.07
C LEU A 834 3.39 -2.99 -5.80
N GLY A 835 3.66 -4.22 -5.37
CA GLY A 835 3.16 -4.77 -4.12
C GLY A 835 4.06 -4.44 -2.93
N ASP A 836 3.48 -4.39 -1.73
CA ASP A 836 4.19 -4.17 -0.47
C ASP A 836 5.31 -5.20 -0.31
N PRO A 837 6.60 -4.79 -0.24
CA PRO A 837 7.73 -5.70 -0.20
C PRO A 837 7.68 -6.63 1.02
N LEU A 838 7.04 -6.22 2.12
CA LEU A 838 6.84 -7.10 3.28
C LEU A 838 5.84 -8.25 3.02
N GLN A 839 5.07 -8.16 1.94
CA GLN A 839 4.08 -9.14 1.53
C GLN A 839 4.50 -9.90 0.26
N VAL A 840 5.11 -9.21 -0.71
CA VAL A 840 5.44 -9.78 -2.02
C VAL A 840 6.88 -10.31 -2.13
N TRP A 841 7.73 -10.07 -1.13
CA TRP A 841 9.12 -10.52 -1.17
C TRP A 841 9.50 -11.31 0.09
N ARG A 842 9.90 -12.57 -0.11
CA ARG A 842 10.24 -13.51 0.97
C ARG A 842 11.44 -14.37 0.59
N PRO A 843 12.64 -14.05 1.08
CA PRO A 843 13.87 -14.72 0.62
C PRO A 843 13.97 -16.20 1.03
N LEU A 844 13.17 -16.66 1.99
CA LEU A 844 13.14 -18.07 2.43
C LEU A 844 12.06 -18.92 1.74
N GLN A 845 11.29 -18.34 0.81
CA GLN A 845 10.08 -18.97 0.26
C GLN A 845 10.37 -20.29 -0.48
N ALA A 846 11.56 -20.46 -1.07
CA ALA A 846 11.90 -21.65 -1.86
C ALA A 846 12.08 -22.94 -1.02
N TRP A 847 12.36 -22.87 0.29
CA TRP A 847 12.53 -24.07 1.14
C TRP A 847 11.97 -23.98 2.56
N GLN A 848 11.35 -22.86 2.95
CA GLN A 848 10.54 -22.66 4.17
C GLN A 848 11.10 -23.36 5.43
N PRO A 849 12.30 -22.99 5.93
CA PRO A 849 12.93 -23.65 7.07
C PRO A 849 12.26 -23.35 8.42
N LEU A 850 11.39 -22.33 8.48
CA LEU A 850 10.67 -21.89 9.66
C LEU A 850 9.18 -21.76 9.35
N PRO A 851 8.28 -21.94 10.33
CA PRO A 851 6.87 -21.61 10.19
C PRO A 851 6.67 -20.14 9.81
N ASN A 852 5.84 -19.89 8.80
CA ASN A 852 5.52 -18.56 8.30
C ASN A 852 4.25 -18.02 8.95
N LEU A 853 4.37 -16.98 9.79
CA LEU A 853 3.26 -16.37 10.50
C LEU A 853 2.85 -15.04 9.85
N LEU A 854 1.56 -14.91 9.55
CA LEU A 854 0.93 -13.65 9.19
C LEU A 854 0.16 -13.08 10.39
N ALA A 855 0.59 -11.92 10.88
CA ALA A 855 -0.03 -11.28 12.04
C ALA A 855 -0.82 -10.02 11.66
N HIS A 856 -2.02 -9.91 12.24
CA HIS A 856 -2.92 -8.77 12.10
C HIS A 856 -3.15 -8.12 13.47
N PRO A 857 -2.24 -7.23 13.91
CA PRO A 857 -2.42 -6.51 15.16
C PRO A 857 -3.62 -5.57 15.05
N GLY A 858 -4.34 -5.40 16.17
CA GLY A 858 -5.50 -4.52 16.26
C GLY A 858 -5.13 -3.04 16.28
N ASP A 859 -3.89 -2.72 16.67
CA ASP A 859 -3.30 -1.39 16.64
C ASP A 859 -1.75 -1.48 16.68
N LEU A 860 -1.05 -0.38 16.39
CA LEU A 860 0.43 -0.34 16.40
C LEU A 860 1.02 0.11 17.76
N HIS A 861 0.18 0.32 18.76
CA HIS A 861 0.56 0.83 20.08
C HIS A 861 0.02 -0.14 21.15
N GLY A 862 -0.10 0.32 22.40
CA GLY A 862 -0.83 -0.36 23.48
C GLY A 862 -1.00 -1.89 23.34
N CYS A 863 -2.23 -2.32 23.06
CA CYS A 863 -2.63 -3.72 23.02
C CYS A 863 -1.93 -4.51 21.91
N GLY A 864 -1.93 -4.00 20.66
CA GLY A 864 -1.26 -4.71 19.56
C GLY A 864 0.25 -4.80 19.74
N HIS A 865 0.85 -3.82 20.40
CA HIS A 865 2.27 -3.79 20.68
C HIS A 865 2.69 -4.91 21.63
N TYR A 866 2.08 -4.99 22.82
CA TYR A 866 2.46 -5.99 23.83
C TYR A 866 2.00 -7.41 23.49
N ARG A 867 0.85 -7.54 22.80
CA ARG A 867 0.22 -8.84 22.56
C ARG A 867 0.60 -9.51 21.27
N VAL A 868 1.04 -8.74 20.26
CA VAL A 868 1.31 -9.26 18.92
C VAL A 868 2.70 -8.85 18.45
N ILE A 869 3.01 -7.56 18.41
CA ILE A 869 4.23 -7.05 17.77
C ILE A 869 5.50 -7.48 18.54
N GLN A 870 5.56 -7.27 19.86
CA GLN A 870 6.74 -7.65 20.66
C GLN A 870 6.97 -9.16 20.67
N PRO A 871 5.98 -10.03 20.96
CA PRO A 871 6.21 -11.48 20.94
C PRO A 871 6.53 -12.00 19.53
N PHE A 872 5.95 -11.43 18.47
CA PHE A 872 6.31 -11.75 17.09
C PHE A 872 7.78 -11.43 16.79
N ASN A 873 8.23 -10.21 17.12
CA ASN A 873 9.61 -9.80 16.89
C ASN A 873 10.60 -10.64 17.71
N ALA A 874 10.28 -10.95 18.97
CA ALA A 874 11.12 -11.78 19.83
C ALA A 874 11.26 -13.22 19.30
N LEU A 875 10.15 -13.85 18.88
CA LEU A 875 10.18 -15.19 18.28
C LEU A 875 10.93 -15.20 16.95
N ARG A 876 10.72 -14.19 16.10
CA ARG A 876 11.44 -14.03 14.84
C ARG A 876 12.94 -13.83 15.06
N GLY A 877 13.32 -13.00 16.03
CA GLY A 877 14.71 -12.75 16.40
C GLY A 877 15.44 -14.00 16.91
N GLN A 878 14.72 -14.95 17.48
CA GLN A 878 15.27 -16.25 17.89
C GLN A 878 15.20 -17.34 16.81
N ALA A 879 14.82 -17.00 15.57
CA ALA A 879 14.64 -17.95 14.48
C ALA A 879 13.65 -19.07 14.79
N VAL A 880 12.58 -18.74 15.52
CA VAL A 880 11.49 -19.68 15.84
C VAL A 880 10.42 -19.68 14.75
N LEU A 881 10.19 -18.52 14.13
CA LEU A 881 9.26 -18.29 13.03
C LEU A 881 9.84 -17.24 12.08
N ASP A 882 9.29 -17.15 10.88
CA ASP A 882 9.42 -15.98 10.01
C ASP A 882 8.01 -15.44 9.68
N GLY A 883 7.95 -14.35 8.91
CA GLY A 883 6.69 -13.86 8.34
C GLY A 883 6.55 -12.35 8.38
N SER A 884 5.30 -11.88 8.36
CA SER A 884 5.00 -10.45 8.24
C SER A 884 3.77 -10.03 9.04
N MET A 885 3.63 -8.70 9.19
CA MET A 885 2.50 -8.08 9.87
C MET A 885 1.75 -7.14 8.94
N SER A 886 0.43 -7.09 9.05
CA SER A 886 -0.42 -6.16 8.31
C SER A 886 -1.64 -5.75 9.11
N LEU A 887 -1.98 -4.45 9.13
CA LEU A 887 -3.24 -3.97 9.73
C LEU A 887 -4.48 -4.30 8.86
N ALA A 888 -4.27 -4.43 7.55
CA ALA A 888 -5.29 -4.85 6.61
C ALA A 888 -5.29 -6.37 6.47
N LEU A 889 -6.48 -6.97 6.39
CA LEU A 889 -6.59 -8.37 6.00
C LEU A 889 -6.26 -8.48 4.51
N LEU A 890 -5.44 -9.45 4.14
CA LEU A 890 -5.23 -9.79 2.73
C LEU A 890 -6.50 -10.39 2.14
N ASP A 891 -6.76 -10.10 0.87
CA ASP A 891 -7.74 -10.81 0.04
C ASP A 891 -7.31 -12.26 -0.21
N VAL A 892 -8.23 -13.08 -0.72
CA VAL A 892 -8.02 -14.53 -0.85
C VAL A 892 -6.85 -14.88 -1.79
N PRO A 893 -6.74 -14.31 -3.01
CA PRO A 893 -5.56 -14.49 -3.86
C PRO A 893 -4.23 -14.08 -3.21
N SER A 894 -4.15 -12.92 -2.55
CA SER A 894 -2.90 -12.51 -1.89
C SER A 894 -2.57 -13.39 -0.68
N LEU A 895 -3.56 -13.89 0.06
CA LEU A 895 -3.34 -14.84 1.14
C LEU A 895 -2.78 -16.17 0.62
N GLU A 896 -3.32 -16.70 -0.47
CA GLU A 896 -2.78 -17.89 -1.14
C GLU A 896 -1.38 -17.63 -1.73
N ARG A 897 -1.09 -16.41 -2.21
CA ARG A 897 0.27 -16.05 -2.64
C ARG A 897 1.22 -16.03 -1.44
N PHE A 898 0.77 -15.50 -0.31
CA PHE A 898 1.53 -15.45 0.93
C PHE A 898 1.70 -16.81 1.61
N GLN A 899 0.80 -17.78 1.44
CA GLN A 899 0.91 -19.13 2.06
C GLN A 899 1.37 -19.09 3.54
N PRO A 900 0.60 -18.48 4.46
CA PRO A 900 0.93 -18.53 5.87
C PRO A 900 0.70 -19.95 6.42
N ASP A 901 1.56 -20.39 7.33
CA ASP A 901 1.32 -21.56 8.18
C ASP A 901 0.44 -21.19 9.38
N ILE A 902 0.54 -19.94 9.85
CA ILE A 902 -0.23 -19.40 10.97
C ILE A 902 -0.81 -18.03 10.59
N ILE A 903 -2.07 -17.79 10.95
CA ILE A 903 -2.70 -16.46 10.86
C ILE A 903 -3.11 -16.03 12.26
N LEU A 904 -2.52 -14.94 12.75
CA LEU A 904 -2.81 -14.36 14.06
C LEU A 904 -3.70 -13.12 13.89
N LEU A 905 -4.90 -13.16 14.46
CA LEU A 905 -5.94 -12.15 14.31
C LEU A 905 -6.25 -11.50 15.66
N GLN A 906 -5.83 -10.25 15.87
CA GLN A 906 -6.20 -9.52 17.08
C GLN A 906 -7.40 -8.63 16.83
N ARG A 907 -8.42 -8.71 17.70
CA ARG A 907 -9.55 -7.74 17.75
C ARG A 907 -10.20 -7.48 16.38
N GLN A 908 -10.46 -8.51 15.60
CA GLN A 908 -11.17 -8.38 14.33
C GLN A 908 -12.68 -8.22 14.59
N LEU A 909 -13.20 -7.01 14.35
CA LEU A 909 -14.57 -6.60 14.64
C LEU A 909 -15.25 -6.03 13.40
N GLY A 910 -16.58 -6.19 13.30
CA GLY A 910 -17.39 -5.72 12.17
C GLY A 910 -17.64 -6.80 11.12
N ASP A 911 -18.69 -6.62 10.31
CA ASP A 911 -19.17 -7.64 9.38
C ASP A 911 -18.18 -7.90 8.22
N ASP A 912 -17.50 -6.87 7.70
CA ASP A 912 -16.47 -7.04 6.65
C ASP A 912 -15.29 -7.90 7.12
N ARG A 913 -14.85 -7.69 8.37
CA ARG A 913 -13.76 -8.48 8.98
C ARG A 913 -14.21 -9.93 9.20
N LEU A 914 -15.45 -10.15 9.64
CA LEU A 914 -16.00 -11.50 9.80
C LEU A 914 -16.13 -12.24 8.46
N GLU A 915 -16.46 -11.54 7.39
CA GLU A 915 -16.54 -12.13 6.05
C GLU A 915 -15.15 -12.55 5.54
N ALA A 916 -14.13 -11.71 5.75
CA ALA A 916 -12.75 -12.07 5.48
C ALA A 916 -12.29 -13.28 6.32
N MET A 917 -12.63 -13.33 7.61
CA MET A 917 -12.32 -14.48 8.47
C MET A 917 -13.02 -15.78 8.01
N ARG A 918 -14.28 -15.70 7.57
CA ARG A 918 -14.98 -16.84 6.96
C ARG A 918 -14.24 -17.35 5.72
N ARG A 919 -13.76 -16.43 4.87
CA ARG A 919 -12.92 -16.77 3.71
C ARG A 919 -11.59 -17.38 4.14
N TYR A 920 -10.95 -16.89 5.19
CA TYR A 920 -9.69 -17.48 5.70
C TYR A 920 -9.90 -18.92 6.19
N GLN A 921 -11.02 -19.19 6.87
CA GLN A 921 -11.41 -20.55 7.25
C GLN A 921 -11.63 -21.44 6.02
N SER A 922 -12.27 -20.89 4.98
CA SER A 922 -12.65 -21.66 3.78
C SER A 922 -11.49 -21.93 2.83
N PHE A 923 -10.56 -20.98 2.70
CA PHE A 923 -9.57 -20.94 1.61
C PHE A 923 -8.11 -21.01 2.06
N SER A 924 -7.82 -20.92 3.36
CA SER A 924 -6.46 -21.09 3.88
C SER A 924 -6.35 -22.34 4.73
N ARG A 925 -5.22 -23.04 4.61
CA ARG A 925 -4.87 -24.18 5.48
C ARG A 925 -4.14 -23.77 6.76
N ALA A 926 -3.79 -22.50 6.91
CA ALA A 926 -3.06 -21.98 8.05
C ALA A 926 -3.78 -22.29 9.37
N PHE A 927 -3.03 -22.47 10.46
CA PHE A 927 -3.58 -22.49 11.81
C PHE A 927 -3.99 -21.08 12.22
N LYS A 928 -5.27 -20.84 12.52
CA LYS A 928 -5.79 -19.51 12.86
C LYS A 928 -5.89 -19.32 14.37
N VAL A 929 -5.32 -18.23 14.85
CA VAL A 929 -5.34 -17.85 16.26
C VAL A 929 -6.04 -16.51 16.40
N TYR A 930 -7.07 -16.44 17.26
CA TYR A 930 -7.69 -15.17 17.64
C TYR A 930 -7.09 -14.68 18.97
N GLU A 931 -6.65 -13.44 19.00
CA GLU A 931 -6.00 -12.83 20.17
C GLU A 931 -6.90 -11.73 20.76
N LEU A 932 -7.05 -11.73 22.09
CA LEU A 932 -7.82 -10.72 22.82
C LEU A 932 -7.25 -10.41 24.22
N ASP A 933 -7.04 -9.12 24.50
CA ASP A 933 -6.51 -8.65 25.79
C ASP A 933 -7.56 -8.16 26.81
N ASP A 934 -8.71 -7.66 26.33
CA ASP A 934 -9.72 -7.02 27.18
C ASP A 934 -11.13 -7.62 26.97
N TYR A 935 -11.98 -7.56 28.00
CA TYR A 935 -13.38 -7.97 27.93
C TYR A 935 -14.26 -6.94 27.20
N LEU A 936 -14.14 -6.87 25.86
CA LEU A 936 -14.82 -5.87 25.02
C LEU A 936 -16.34 -5.73 25.21
N PRO A 937 -17.13 -6.78 25.49
CA PRO A 937 -18.57 -6.61 25.74
C PRO A 937 -18.88 -5.72 26.97
N GLY A 938 -17.95 -5.64 27.92
CA GLY A 938 -18.14 -4.95 29.20
C GLY A 938 -17.41 -3.60 29.32
N VAL A 939 -16.96 -2.97 28.22
CA VAL A 939 -16.27 -1.67 28.27
C VAL A 939 -17.04 -0.68 29.16
N PRO A 940 -16.41 -0.07 30.19
CA PRO A 940 -17.08 0.80 31.15
C PRO A 940 -17.81 1.97 30.51
N MET A 941 -18.95 2.38 31.10
CA MET A 941 -19.79 3.47 30.56
C MET A 941 -19.07 4.81 30.46
N LYS A 942 -18.13 5.09 31.36
CA LYS A 942 -17.33 6.32 31.40
C LYS A 942 -16.12 6.29 30.46
N SER A 943 -15.85 5.16 29.82
CA SER A 943 -14.76 5.09 28.84
C SER A 943 -15.13 5.85 27.57
N ILE A 944 -14.23 6.69 27.08
CA ILE A 944 -14.40 7.42 25.81
C ILE A 944 -14.65 6.49 24.61
N HIS A 945 -14.22 5.23 24.72
CA HIS A 945 -14.38 4.22 23.67
C HIS A 945 -15.74 3.53 23.71
N ARG A 946 -16.55 3.71 24.76
CA ARG A 946 -17.83 3.00 24.97
C ARG A 946 -18.74 3.03 23.73
N LYS A 947 -18.79 4.17 23.02
CA LYS A 947 -19.59 4.36 21.80
C LYS A 947 -19.24 3.42 20.66
N HIS A 948 -18.01 2.90 20.63
CA HIS A 948 -17.53 1.96 19.60
C HIS A 948 -17.72 0.48 19.99
N PHE A 949 -18.03 0.20 21.26
CA PHE A 949 -18.10 -1.16 21.82
C PHE A 949 -19.49 -1.45 22.40
N VAL A 950 -20.49 -1.58 21.52
CA VAL A 950 -21.85 -1.94 21.91
C VAL A 950 -21.88 -3.41 22.38
N PRO A 951 -22.35 -3.74 23.61
CA PRO A 951 -22.18 -5.07 24.20
C PRO A 951 -22.75 -6.23 23.37
N SER A 952 -23.97 -6.05 22.86
CA SER A 952 -24.67 -7.05 22.05
C SER A 952 -23.94 -7.32 20.73
N GLU A 953 -23.42 -6.27 20.10
CA GLU A 953 -22.63 -6.38 18.88
C GLU A 953 -21.28 -7.03 19.14
N MET A 954 -20.58 -6.64 20.21
CA MET A 954 -19.29 -7.26 20.58
C MET A 954 -19.45 -8.75 20.86
N THR A 955 -20.50 -9.13 21.58
CA THR A 955 -20.82 -10.55 21.83
C THR A 955 -21.08 -11.30 20.52
N ARG A 956 -21.82 -10.68 19.58
CA ARG A 956 -22.08 -11.25 18.25
C ARG A 956 -20.79 -11.39 17.44
N TYR A 957 -19.95 -10.37 17.40
CA TYR A 957 -18.70 -10.38 16.64
C TYR A 957 -17.72 -11.39 17.20
N LEU A 958 -17.53 -11.44 18.53
CA LEU A 958 -16.66 -12.44 19.16
C LEU A 958 -17.17 -13.85 18.91
N ARG A 959 -18.47 -14.12 19.10
CA ARG A 959 -19.04 -15.47 18.84
C ARG A 959 -18.82 -15.91 17.39
N ARG A 960 -19.08 -15.04 16.41
CA ARG A 960 -18.88 -15.39 14.99
C ARG A 960 -17.40 -15.50 14.64
N GLY A 961 -16.58 -14.54 15.05
CA GLY A 961 -15.14 -14.54 14.77
C GLY A 961 -14.45 -15.77 15.34
N LEU A 962 -14.77 -16.14 16.59
CA LEU A 962 -14.22 -17.33 17.23
C LEU A 962 -14.67 -18.62 16.56
N SER A 963 -15.81 -18.66 15.86
CA SER A 963 -16.22 -19.84 15.09
C SER A 963 -15.39 -20.10 13.82
N TYR A 964 -14.52 -19.15 13.44
CA TYR A 964 -13.69 -19.23 12.24
C TYR A 964 -12.21 -19.50 12.53
N VAL A 965 -11.83 -19.69 13.80
CA VAL A 965 -10.42 -19.90 14.21
C VAL A 965 -10.24 -21.24 14.90
N ASP A 966 -8.99 -21.69 15.01
CA ASP A 966 -8.63 -22.96 15.63
C ASP A 966 -8.29 -22.81 17.12
N ARG A 967 -7.90 -21.61 17.55
CA ARG A 967 -7.50 -21.32 18.92
C ARG A 967 -7.85 -19.90 19.33
N PHE A 968 -8.26 -19.76 20.58
CA PHE A 968 -8.50 -18.47 21.22
C PHE A 968 -7.45 -18.21 22.30
N VAL A 969 -6.69 -17.13 22.16
CA VAL A 969 -5.67 -16.70 23.12
C VAL A 969 -6.14 -15.46 23.84
N VAL A 970 -6.12 -15.50 25.17
CA VAL A 970 -6.51 -14.39 26.04
C VAL A 970 -5.40 -14.03 27.02
N SER A 971 -5.41 -12.81 27.55
CA SER A 971 -4.32 -12.33 28.40
C SER A 971 -4.38 -12.80 29.86
N THR A 972 -5.57 -13.20 30.35
CA THR A 972 -5.79 -13.51 31.78
C THR A 972 -6.76 -14.67 32.00
N GLU A 973 -6.63 -15.34 33.15
CA GLU A 973 -7.55 -16.40 33.60
C GLU A 973 -9.00 -15.90 33.76
N PRO A 974 -9.30 -14.72 34.34
CA PRO A 974 -10.67 -14.23 34.42
C PRO A 974 -11.29 -13.95 33.05
N LEU A 975 -10.50 -13.51 32.06
CA LEU A 975 -10.98 -13.33 30.69
C LEU A 975 -11.32 -14.67 30.04
N ALA A 976 -10.50 -15.71 30.28
CA ALA A 976 -10.80 -17.07 29.87
C ALA A 976 -12.06 -17.63 30.55
N GLU A 977 -12.29 -17.35 31.83
CA GLU A 977 -13.53 -17.74 32.51
C GLU A 977 -14.76 -17.04 31.90
N ALA A 978 -14.65 -15.74 31.60
CA ALA A 978 -15.76 -14.96 31.06
C ALA A 978 -16.14 -15.36 29.62
N LEU A 979 -15.15 -15.64 28.78
CA LEU A 979 -15.34 -15.87 27.33
C LEU A 979 -15.09 -17.31 26.89
N GLY A 980 -14.57 -18.18 27.77
CA GLY A 980 -14.14 -19.53 27.40
C GLY A 980 -15.27 -20.44 26.91
N HIS A 981 -16.52 -20.12 27.27
CA HIS A 981 -17.70 -20.81 26.75
C HIS A 981 -17.93 -20.57 25.24
N LEU A 982 -17.23 -19.61 24.61
CA LEU A 982 -17.36 -19.29 23.19
C LEU A 982 -16.44 -20.12 22.28
N HIS A 983 -15.44 -20.82 22.82
CA HIS A 983 -14.46 -21.56 22.01
C HIS A 983 -13.94 -22.82 22.73
N GLY A 984 -13.68 -23.90 21.99
CA GLY A 984 -13.28 -25.19 22.57
C GLY A 984 -11.81 -25.31 22.96
N GLU A 985 -10.93 -24.48 22.37
CA GLU A 985 -9.51 -24.42 22.68
C GLU A 985 -9.11 -22.99 23.04
N VAL A 986 -8.90 -22.75 24.34
CA VAL A 986 -8.64 -21.44 24.95
C VAL A 986 -7.31 -21.51 25.70
N ARG A 987 -6.38 -20.61 25.39
CA ARG A 987 -5.10 -20.49 26.09
C ARG A 987 -4.99 -19.13 26.77
N VAL A 988 -4.55 -19.15 28.03
CA VAL A 988 -4.20 -17.94 28.77
C VAL A 988 -2.71 -17.69 28.58
N MET A 989 -2.37 -16.53 28.04
CA MET A 989 -1.00 -16.09 27.86
C MET A 989 -0.84 -14.72 28.50
N ARG A 990 -0.11 -14.61 29.60
CA ARG A 990 0.08 -13.34 30.33
C ARG A 990 0.97 -12.37 29.57
N ASN A 991 0.78 -11.07 29.83
CA ASN A 991 1.64 -10.03 29.26
C ASN A 991 3.06 -10.16 29.83
N CYS A 992 4.04 -9.90 28.97
CA CYS A 992 5.47 -9.87 29.31
C CYS A 992 6.08 -8.59 28.74
N LEU A 993 7.21 -8.17 29.31
CA LEU A 993 7.95 -6.99 28.86
C LEU A 993 9.13 -7.42 27.99
N ASP A 994 9.31 -6.77 26.83
CA ASP A 994 10.47 -6.99 25.96
C ASP A 994 11.78 -6.50 26.64
N PRO A 995 12.77 -7.37 26.87
CA PRO A 995 14.07 -6.96 27.40
C PRO A 995 14.72 -5.82 26.59
N LEU A 996 14.57 -5.80 25.27
CA LEU A 996 15.19 -4.76 24.43
C LEU A 996 14.73 -3.34 24.76
N TRP A 997 13.51 -3.20 25.30
CA TRP A 997 12.89 -1.92 25.59
C TRP A 997 12.99 -1.54 27.06
N TRP A 998 12.96 -2.54 27.94
CA TRP A 998 12.79 -2.33 29.37
C TRP A 998 14.05 -2.63 30.18
N GLU A 999 14.96 -3.46 29.65
CA GLU A 999 16.22 -3.76 30.31
C GLU A 999 17.21 -2.59 30.17
N GLY A 1000 17.98 -2.33 31.23
CA GLY A 1000 18.93 -1.21 31.26
C GLY A 1000 18.32 0.16 31.59
N LEU A 1001 17.00 0.27 31.70
CA LEU A 1001 16.36 1.46 32.25
C LEU A 1001 16.60 1.55 33.77
N SER A 1002 16.84 2.77 34.25
CA SER A 1002 17.04 3.06 35.67
C SER A 1002 16.26 4.30 36.06
N SER A 1003 15.52 4.21 37.16
CA SER A 1003 14.89 5.36 37.81
C SER A 1003 15.71 5.79 39.02
N GLN A 1004 15.69 7.09 39.28
CA GLN A 1004 16.25 7.68 40.49
C GLN A 1004 15.16 7.77 41.58
N ARG A 1005 15.59 7.84 42.83
CA ARG A 1005 14.72 7.97 44.01
C ARG A 1005 15.02 9.28 44.71
N ARG A 1006 14.00 9.93 45.27
CA ARG A 1006 14.13 11.15 46.09
C ARG A 1006 14.82 12.30 45.35
N VAL A 1007 14.46 12.50 44.09
CA VAL A 1007 15.03 13.56 43.25
C VAL A 1007 14.47 14.96 43.58
N SER A 1008 13.46 15.04 44.44
CA SER A 1008 12.83 16.30 44.84
C SER A 1008 12.62 16.43 46.35
N ALA A 1009 12.14 17.60 46.78
CA ALA A 1009 12.02 17.95 48.20
C ALA A 1009 10.87 17.23 48.90
N LYS A 1010 9.81 16.88 48.17
CA LYS A 1010 8.71 16.03 48.65
C LYS A 1010 8.68 14.73 47.85
N PRO A 1011 8.23 13.61 48.42
CA PRO A 1011 8.15 12.36 47.67
C PRO A 1011 7.28 12.50 46.43
N ARG A 1012 7.74 11.93 45.32
CA ARG A 1012 7.05 11.97 44.02
C ARG A 1012 6.09 10.81 43.93
N VAL A 1013 4.79 11.10 43.91
CA VAL A 1013 3.73 10.09 43.80
C VAL A 1013 3.06 10.24 42.44
N GLY A 1014 3.01 9.16 41.66
CA GLY A 1014 2.58 9.28 40.27
C GLY A 1014 1.62 8.23 39.75
N TRP A 1015 0.99 8.58 38.63
CA TRP A 1015 0.11 7.73 37.85
C TRP A 1015 0.45 7.88 36.35
N ALA A 1016 0.30 6.80 35.60
CA ALA A 1016 0.57 6.73 34.18
C ALA A 1016 -0.53 5.93 33.47
N GLY A 1017 -1.08 6.47 32.38
CA GLY A 1017 -2.11 5.80 31.60
C GLY A 1017 -2.75 6.68 30.52
N GLY A 1018 -3.50 6.03 29.64
CA GLY A 1018 -4.21 6.68 28.52
C GLY A 1018 -5.60 7.19 28.88
N SER A 1019 -6.22 7.91 27.95
CA SER A 1019 -7.53 8.57 28.07
C SER A 1019 -8.71 7.62 28.31
N SER A 1020 -8.52 6.31 28.15
CA SER A 1020 -9.53 5.29 28.46
C SER A 1020 -9.77 5.08 29.97
N HIS A 1021 -8.98 5.71 30.84
CA HIS A 1021 -8.95 5.50 32.30
C HIS A 1021 -9.63 6.61 33.14
N THR A 1022 -10.41 7.50 32.53
CA THR A 1022 -11.06 8.62 33.25
C THR A 1022 -11.82 8.19 34.52
N GLY A 1023 -12.62 7.11 34.43
CA GLY A 1023 -13.35 6.57 35.59
C GLY A 1023 -12.45 6.06 36.71
N ASP A 1024 -11.29 5.49 36.37
CA ASP A 1024 -10.33 4.97 37.35
C ASP A 1024 -9.65 6.11 38.15
N LEU A 1025 -9.35 7.23 37.48
CA LEU A 1025 -8.75 8.41 38.13
C LEU A 1025 -9.73 9.19 39.00
N GLU A 1026 -11.03 9.17 38.69
CA GLU A 1026 -12.05 9.75 39.55
C GLU A 1026 -12.08 9.09 40.94
N LEU A 1027 -11.68 7.81 41.06
CA LEU A 1027 -11.65 7.10 42.35
C LEU A 1027 -10.66 7.70 43.35
N ILE A 1028 -9.54 8.21 42.85
CA ILE A 1028 -8.47 8.79 43.67
C ILE A 1028 -8.50 10.32 43.63
N ALA A 1029 -9.53 10.93 43.03
CA ALA A 1029 -9.55 12.37 42.83
C ALA A 1029 -9.50 13.16 44.14
N ASP A 1030 -10.25 12.74 45.15
CA ASP A 1030 -10.22 13.40 46.47
C ASP A 1030 -8.95 13.05 47.25
N VAL A 1031 -8.35 11.87 47.01
CA VAL A 1031 -7.05 11.47 47.59
C VAL A 1031 -5.94 12.41 47.11
N VAL A 1032 -5.94 12.72 45.81
CA VAL A 1032 -4.99 13.67 45.19
C VAL A 1032 -5.10 15.05 45.85
N LYS A 1033 -6.33 15.54 46.06
CA LYS A 1033 -6.57 16.84 46.72
C LYS A 1033 -6.10 16.87 48.16
N GLU A 1034 -6.44 15.85 48.95
CA GLU A 1034 -6.07 15.75 50.37
C GLU A 1034 -4.55 15.80 50.55
N LEU A 1035 -3.81 15.07 49.72
CA LEU A 1035 -2.36 14.89 49.87
C LEU A 1035 -1.52 15.88 49.04
N ALA A 1036 -2.14 16.83 48.33
CA ALA A 1036 -1.45 17.79 47.46
C ALA A 1036 -0.38 18.64 48.20
N SER A 1037 -0.53 18.82 49.52
CA SER A 1037 0.47 19.52 50.34
C SER A 1037 1.60 18.61 50.85
N GLU A 1038 1.43 17.29 50.81
CA GLU A 1038 2.35 16.29 51.36
C GLU A 1038 3.29 15.68 50.30
N VAL A 1039 2.86 15.62 49.03
CA VAL A 1039 3.60 14.97 47.93
C VAL A 1039 3.69 15.84 46.68
N GLU A 1040 4.58 15.47 45.76
CA GLU A 1040 4.58 15.98 44.38
C GLU A 1040 3.85 14.99 43.47
N TRP A 1041 2.66 15.37 43.01
CA TRP A 1041 1.86 14.55 42.10
C TRP A 1041 2.41 14.60 40.67
N VAL A 1042 2.74 13.44 40.11
CA VAL A 1042 3.28 13.29 38.74
C VAL A 1042 2.31 12.47 37.87
N PHE A 1043 1.77 13.06 36.81
CA PHE A 1043 0.85 12.38 35.90
C PHE A 1043 1.46 12.20 34.52
N PHE A 1044 1.32 11.01 33.94
CA PHE A 1044 1.83 10.69 32.60
C PHE A 1044 0.75 10.13 31.68
N GLY A 1045 0.60 10.72 30.49
CA GLY A 1045 -0.36 10.31 29.47
C GLY A 1045 -1.62 11.19 29.46
N MET A 1046 -2.43 11.10 30.52
CA MET A 1046 -3.63 11.93 30.69
C MET A 1046 -3.77 12.45 32.13
N CYS A 1047 -4.45 13.58 32.32
CA CYS A 1047 -4.79 14.11 33.64
C CYS A 1047 -6.18 14.77 33.55
N PRO A 1048 -7.19 14.36 34.36
CA PRO A 1048 -8.49 15.01 34.37
C PRO A 1048 -8.33 16.48 34.78
N GLU A 1049 -9.07 17.38 34.14
CA GLU A 1049 -8.99 18.82 34.39
C GLU A 1049 -9.18 19.17 35.88
N LYS A 1050 -10.11 18.47 36.56
CA LYS A 1050 -10.38 18.63 38.00
C LYS A 1050 -9.20 18.30 38.91
N LEU A 1051 -8.22 17.52 38.43
CA LEU A 1051 -7.00 17.18 39.18
C LEU A 1051 -5.83 18.08 38.84
N ARG A 1052 -5.83 18.72 37.67
CA ARG A 1052 -4.72 19.55 37.19
C ARG A 1052 -4.22 20.59 38.22
N PRO A 1053 -5.08 21.28 38.99
CA PRO A 1053 -4.62 22.25 40.00
C PRO A 1053 -3.77 21.66 41.15
N TYR A 1054 -3.87 20.35 41.36
CA TYR A 1054 -3.18 19.62 42.44
C TYR A 1054 -1.95 18.84 41.94
N VAL A 1055 -1.74 18.80 40.62
CA VAL A 1055 -0.66 18.04 39.98
C VAL A 1055 0.60 18.90 39.87
N HIS A 1056 1.72 18.41 40.39
CA HIS A 1056 3.01 19.08 40.33
C HIS A 1056 3.62 19.00 38.93
N GLU A 1057 3.59 17.81 38.32
CA GLU A 1057 4.21 17.55 37.03
C GLU A 1057 3.25 16.74 36.13
N PHE A 1058 3.15 17.12 34.86
CA PHE A 1058 2.34 16.41 33.87
C PHE A 1058 3.15 16.19 32.61
N HIS A 1059 3.22 14.94 32.17
CA HIS A 1059 3.84 14.52 30.93
C HIS A 1059 2.75 14.05 29.97
N PRO A 1060 2.65 14.60 28.75
CA PRO A 1060 1.74 14.07 27.74
C PRO A 1060 2.20 12.68 27.28
N GLY A 1061 1.30 11.93 26.65
CA GLY A 1061 1.66 10.66 26.01
C GLY A 1061 2.78 10.84 24.98
N VAL A 1062 3.70 9.88 24.92
CA VAL A 1062 4.82 9.85 23.97
C VAL A 1062 4.62 8.72 22.94
N PRO A 1063 5.29 8.77 21.77
CA PRO A 1063 5.35 7.62 20.87
C PRO A 1063 5.78 6.35 21.61
N ILE A 1064 5.16 5.21 21.26
CA ILE A 1064 5.29 3.95 22.02
C ILE A 1064 6.76 3.53 22.22
N GLN A 1065 7.64 3.74 21.25
CA GLN A 1065 9.07 3.45 21.34
C GLN A 1065 9.83 4.24 22.41
N ASN A 1066 9.32 5.41 22.79
CA ASN A 1066 9.92 6.25 23.82
C ASN A 1066 9.24 6.04 25.19
N TYR A 1067 8.14 5.30 25.22
CA TYR A 1067 7.30 5.14 26.42
C TYR A 1067 8.06 4.53 27.61
N PRO A 1068 8.82 3.43 27.46
CA PRO A 1068 9.56 2.84 28.59
C PRO A 1068 10.54 3.83 29.24
N ALA A 1069 11.35 4.51 28.41
CA ALA A 1069 12.33 5.47 28.88
C ALA A 1069 11.67 6.69 29.55
N ALA A 1070 10.58 7.20 28.95
CA ALA A 1070 9.82 8.31 29.53
C ALA A 1070 9.17 7.93 30.87
N LEU A 1071 8.66 6.69 31.00
CA LEU A 1071 8.09 6.19 32.25
C LEU A 1071 9.16 6.07 33.35
N ALA A 1072 10.32 5.51 33.01
CA ALA A 1072 11.43 5.37 33.95
C ALA A 1072 11.95 6.74 34.42
N ALA A 1073 11.99 7.73 33.53
CA ALA A 1073 12.44 9.10 33.82
C ALA A 1073 11.48 9.92 34.69
N LEU A 1074 10.31 9.38 35.07
CA LEU A 1074 9.42 10.05 36.02
C LEU A 1074 9.99 10.07 37.44
N ASP A 1075 10.94 9.18 37.74
CA ASP A 1075 11.64 9.09 39.04
C ASP A 1075 10.66 9.09 40.23
N LEU A 1076 9.65 8.21 40.16
CA LEU A 1076 8.59 8.12 41.17
C LEU A 1076 9.10 7.43 42.44
N ASP A 1077 8.81 8.02 43.59
CA ASP A 1077 9.01 7.37 44.89
C ASP A 1077 7.87 6.41 45.23
N LEU A 1078 6.70 6.58 44.59
CA LEU A 1078 5.52 5.73 44.74
C LEU A 1078 4.61 5.86 43.51
N ALA A 1079 4.15 4.74 42.97
CA ALA A 1079 3.19 4.71 41.86
C ALA A 1079 1.80 4.23 42.31
N LEU A 1080 0.74 4.78 41.72
CA LEU A 1080 -0.63 4.38 41.98
C LEU A 1080 -1.24 3.67 40.77
N ALA A 1081 -1.93 2.56 41.00
CA ALA A 1081 -2.65 1.80 39.98
C ALA A 1081 -4.13 1.62 40.38
N PRO A 1082 -4.95 2.69 40.35
CA PRO A 1082 -6.38 2.59 40.63
C PRO A 1082 -7.13 1.96 39.45
N VAL A 1083 -8.15 1.14 39.74
CA VAL A 1083 -9.14 0.67 38.77
C VAL A 1083 -10.51 0.51 39.42
N GLU A 1084 -11.59 0.81 38.69
CA GLU A 1084 -12.97 0.54 39.13
C GLU A 1084 -13.24 -0.96 39.29
N GLN A 1085 -14.03 -1.34 40.30
CA GLN A 1085 -14.48 -2.74 40.45
C GLN A 1085 -15.62 -3.01 39.46
N ASN A 1086 -15.30 -3.62 38.32
CA ASN A 1086 -16.25 -4.09 37.33
C ASN A 1086 -15.66 -5.30 36.58
N LEU A 1087 -16.49 -6.05 35.85
CA LEU A 1087 -16.05 -7.27 35.15
C LEU A 1087 -14.94 -6.99 34.11
N PHE A 1088 -14.98 -5.83 33.44
CA PHE A 1088 -13.95 -5.44 32.47
C PHE A 1088 -12.57 -5.32 33.13
N ASN A 1089 -12.49 -4.60 34.25
CA ASN A 1089 -11.25 -4.43 35.00
C ASN A 1089 -10.82 -5.72 35.73
N GLU A 1090 -11.75 -6.58 36.16
CA GLU A 1090 -11.42 -7.90 36.69
C GLU A 1090 -10.79 -8.83 35.65
N CYS A 1091 -11.14 -8.66 34.36
CA CYS A 1091 -10.54 -9.39 33.24
C CYS A 1091 -9.24 -8.77 32.73
N LYS A 1092 -8.90 -7.56 33.16
CA LYS A 1092 -7.73 -6.83 32.67
C LYS A 1092 -6.43 -7.49 33.13
N SER A 1093 -5.37 -7.36 32.33
CA SER A 1093 -4.02 -7.78 32.72
C SER A 1093 -3.43 -6.87 33.80
N ASN A 1094 -2.41 -7.39 34.50
CA ASN A 1094 -1.63 -6.66 35.49
C ASN A 1094 -0.50 -5.81 34.86
N LEU A 1095 -0.59 -5.47 33.57
CA LEU A 1095 0.48 -4.82 32.80
C LEU A 1095 1.03 -3.57 33.49
N ARG A 1096 0.18 -2.77 34.13
CA ARG A 1096 0.61 -1.56 34.84
C ARG A 1096 1.57 -1.86 36.01
N LEU A 1097 1.37 -2.98 36.72
CA LEU A 1097 2.30 -3.42 37.76
C LEU A 1097 3.64 -3.87 37.17
N LEU A 1098 3.63 -4.44 35.96
CA LEU A 1098 4.86 -4.82 35.27
C LEU A 1098 5.68 -3.59 34.89
N GLU A 1099 5.04 -2.60 34.27
CA GLU A 1099 5.68 -1.36 33.81
C GLU A 1099 6.24 -0.54 34.99
N TYR A 1100 5.48 -0.37 36.07
CA TYR A 1100 6.01 0.30 37.28
C TYR A 1100 7.06 -0.52 37.99
N GLY A 1101 6.85 -1.84 38.05
CA GLY A 1101 7.76 -2.76 38.71
C GLY A 1101 9.13 -2.77 38.08
N ILE A 1102 9.22 -2.83 36.75
CA ILE A 1102 10.51 -2.85 36.06
C ILE A 1102 11.28 -1.53 36.24
N CYS A 1103 10.59 -0.40 36.42
CA CYS A 1103 11.20 0.89 36.80
C CYS A 1103 11.64 0.95 38.28
N GLY A 1104 11.27 -0.03 39.10
CA GLY A 1104 11.62 -0.08 40.53
C GLY A 1104 10.75 0.83 41.40
N PHE A 1105 9.56 1.20 40.93
CA PHE A 1105 8.60 1.97 41.71
C PHE A 1105 7.81 1.04 42.65
N PRO A 1106 7.71 1.35 43.96
CA PRO A 1106 6.72 0.68 44.79
C PRO A 1106 5.30 1.08 44.34
N VAL A 1107 4.34 0.17 44.46
CA VAL A 1107 2.99 0.37 43.91
C VAL A 1107 1.90 0.18 44.96
N ILE A 1108 0.96 1.13 45.02
CA ILE A 1108 -0.36 0.94 45.65
C ILE A 1108 -1.38 0.72 44.55
N ALA A 1109 -2.15 -0.37 44.62
CA ALA A 1109 -3.13 -0.72 43.61
C ALA A 1109 -4.51 -0.99 44.23
N SER A 1110 -5.56 -0.84 43.42
CA SER A 1110 -6.90 -1.25 43.85
C SER A 1110 -6.93 -2.76 44.15
N ASP A 1111 -7.63 -3.15 45.21
CA ASP A 1111 -7.91 -4.55 45.57
C ASP A 1111 -8.98 -5.15 44.64
N VAL A 1112 -8.65 -5.23 43.35
CA VAL A 1112 -9.45 -5.79 42.25
C VAL A 1112 -8.73 -7.03 41.72
N ARG A 1113 -9.49 -7.99 41.16
CA ARG A 1113 -8.97 -9.30 40.75
C ARG A 1113 -7.73 -9.25 39.85
N CYS A 1114 -7.62 -8.27 38.95
CA CYS A 1114 -6.47 -8.10 38.05
C CYS A 1114 -5.14 -7.78 38.76
N TYR A 1115 -5.17 -7.27 39.98
CA TYR A 1115 -3.98 -6.99 40.79
C TYR A 1115 -3.78 -7.96 41.96
N ARG A 1116 -4.74 -8.85 42.20
CA ARG A 1116 -4.58 -9.95 43.16
C ARG A 1116 -3.69 -11.02 42.53
N GLY A 1117 -2.51 -11.25 43.08
CA GLY A 1117 -1.57 -12.22 42.54
C GLY A 1117 -0.24 -12.27 43.28
N GLU A 1118 0.77 -12.78 42.59
CA GLU A 1118 2.11 -13.06 43.14
C GLU A 1118 3.06 -11.85 43.11
N LEU A 1119 2.71 -10.78 42.38
CA LEU A 1119 3.53 -9.56 42.35
C LEU A 1119 3.32 -8.72 43.63
N PRO A 1120 4.40 -8.27 44.29
CA PRO A 1120 4.29 -7.47 45.50
C PRO A 1120 3.75 -6.08 45.19
N ALA A 1121 2.57 -5.77 45.74
CA ALA A 1121 1.97 -4.44 45.70
C ALA A 1121 1.08 -4.24 46.94
N THR A 1122 0.93 -2.99 47.39
CA THR A 1122 0.01 -2.67 48.48
C THR A 1122 -1.41 -2.56 47.94
N LEU A 1123 -2.24 -3.56 48.22
CA LEU A 1123 -3.63 -3.59 47.75
C LEU A 1123 -4.57 -2.87 48.72
N VAL A 1124 -5.37 -1.94 48.21
CA VAL A 1124 -6.34 -1.17 49.01
C VAL A 1124 -7.73 -1.25 48.42
N LYS A 1125 -8.75 -1.28 49.29
CA LYS A 1125 -10.13 -1.14 48.82
C LYS A 1125 -10.31 0.26 48.24
N ASN A 1126 -11.19 0.40 47.24
CA ASN A 1126 -11.51 1.68 46.61
C ASN A 1126 -12.34 2.60 47.52
N ARG A 1127 -11.78 2.96 48.68
CA ARG A 1127 -12.33 3.93 49.64
C ARG A 1127 -11.24 4.98 49.90
N PHE A 1128 -11.64 6.24 49.90
CA PHE A 1128 -10.74 7.39 50.14
C PHE A 1128 -9.78 7.17 51.32
N LYS A 1129 -10.32 6.72 52.47
CA LYS A 1129 -9.54 6.48 53.69
C LYS A 1129 -8.41 5.47 53.49
N ASP A 1130 -8.67 4.34 52.81
CA ASP A 1130 -7.67 3.28 52.67
C ASP A 1130 -6.53 3.72 51.76
N TRP A 1131 -6.83 4.48 50.68
CA TRP A 1131 -5.81 5.07 49.81
C TRP A 1131 -4.94 6.09 50.55
N VAL A 1132 -5.54 7.00 51.31
CA VAL A 1132 -4.80 8.01 52.10
C VAL A 1132 -3.92 7.36 53.17
N GLU A 1133 -4.45 6.38 53.90
CA GLU A 1133 -3.69 5.65 54.92
C GLU A 1133 -2.52 4.87 54.31
N ALA A 1134 -2.73 4.21 53.18
CA ALA A 1134 -1.66 3.48 52.49
C ALA A 1134 -0.58 4.41 51.94
N ILE A 1135 -0.95 5.54 51.33
CA ILE A 1135 0.03 6.52 50.86
C ILE A 1135 0.83 7.07 52.05
N ARG A 1136 0.18 7.54 53.12
CA ARG A 1136 0.88 8.04 54.31
C ARG A 1136 1.76 6.98 54.98
N MET A 1137 1.37 5.70 54.95
CA MET A 1137 2.21 4.58 55.41
C MET A 1137 3.52 4.49 54.60
N HIS A 1138 3.43 4.55 53.27
CA HIS A 1138 4.59 4.52 52.39
C HIS A 1138 5.49 5.76 52.56
N LEU A 1139 4.90 6.93 52.75
CA LEU A 1139 5.63 8.19 52.96
C LEU A 1139 6.33 8.25 54.33
N ALA A 1140 5.83 7.53 55.34
CA ALA A 1140 6.42 7.51 56.68
C ALA A 1140 7.77 6.76 56.73
N ASP A 1141 7.99 5.79 55.83
CA ASP A 1141 9.24 5.06 55.68
C ASP A 1141 9.56 4.82 54.19
N LEU A 1142 10.21 5.81 53.58
CA LEU A 1142 10.61 5.75 52.17
C LEU A 1142 11.70 4.71 51.90
N ASP A 1143 12.48 4.28 52.91
CA ASP A 1143 13.47 3.21 52.74
C ASP A 1143 12.77 1.85 52.66
N ALA A 1144 11.72 1.63 53.45
CA ALA A 1144 10.86 0.45 53.34
C ALA A 1144 10.10 0.43 52.01
N SER A 1145 9.53 1.57 51.60
CA SER A 1145 8.87 1.69 50.29
C SER A 1145 9.82 1.39 49.14
N ALA A 1146 11.04 1.93 49.17
CA ALA A 1146 12.09 1.65 48.20
C ALA A 1146 12.37 0.14 48.08
N ARG A 1147 12.50 -0.58 49.20
CA ARG A 1147 12.70 -2.05 49.19
C ARG A 1147 11.54 -2.80 48.54
N LEU A 1148 10.29 -2.37 48.76
CA LEU A 1148 9.13 -2.97 48.08
C LEU A 1148 9.18 -2.76 46.56
N GLY A 1149 9.66 -1.60 46.10
CA GLY A 1149 9.91 -1.35 44.69
C GLY A 1149 11.00 -2.27 44.11
N ASP A 1150 12.09 -2.49 44.86
CA ASP A 1150 13.17 -3.40 44.46
C ASP A 1150 12.69 -4.86 44.39
N GLU A 1151 11.86 -5.29 45.35
CA GLU A 1151 11.25 -6.62 45.35
C GLU A 1151 10.32 -6.83 44.15
N LEU A 1152 9.50 -5.83 43.82
CA LEU A 1152 8.64 -5.86 42.63
C LEU A 1152 9.48 -5.92 41.34
N GLN A 1153 10.53 -5.09 41.24
CA GLN A 1153 11.43 -5.11 40.10
C GLN A 1153 12.10 -6.48 39.91
N ALA A 1154 12.58 -7.09 40.99
CA ALA A 1154 13.18 -8.41 40.96
C ALA A 1154 12.18 -9.49 40.51
N ALA A 1155 10.93 -9.41 40.96
CA ALA A 1155 9.87 -10.33 40.53
C ALA A 1155 9.54 -10.18 39.03
N VAL A 1156 9.39 -8.95 38.53
CA VAL A 1156 9.11 -8.68 37.10
C VAL A 1156 10.25 -9.18 36.22
N ARG A 1157 11.51 -8.89 36.59
CA ARG A 1157 12.69 -9.36 35.85
C ARG A 1157 12.80 -10.88 35.79
N ARG A 1158 12.41 -11.56 36.86
CA ARG A 1158 12.48 -13.03 36.94
C ARG A 1158 11.37 -13.70 36.13
N ASP A 1159 10.14 -13.23 36.27
CA ASP A 1159 8.96 -14.01 35.85
C ASP A 1159 8.17 -13.42 34.68
N TYR A 1160 8.40 -12.15 34.31
CA TYR A 1160 7.56 -11.42 33.34
C TYR A 1160 8.34 -10.77 32.19
N MET A 1161 9.61 -11.15 32.00
CA MET A 1161 10.37 -10.75 30.82
C MET A 1161 10.06 -11.69 29.65
N LEU A 1162 9.98 -11.13 28.44
CA LEU A 1162 9.73 -11.86 27.19
C LEU A 1162 11.01 -12.58 26.72
N SER A 1163 11.48 -13.53 27.52
CA SER A 1163 12.67 -14.34 27.27
C SER A 1163 12.54 -15.71 27.95
N GLY A 1164 13.43 -16.66 27.61
CA GLY A 1164 13.43 -18.01 28.19
C GLY A 1164 12.07 -18.71 28.11
N ASP A 1165 11.63 -19.28 29.24
CA ASP A 1165 10.37 -20.05 29.34
C ASP A 1165 9.11 -19.25 28.97
N ASN A 1166 9.13 -17.92 29.17
CA ASN A 1166 7.99 -17.07 28.77
C ASN A 1166 7.86 -17.00 27.26
N LEU A 1167 8.97 -16.87 26.55
CA LEU A 1167 8.95 -16.84 25.09
C LEU A 1167 8.55 -18.20 24.52
N GLU A 1168 8.98 -19.30 25.12
CA GLU A 1168 8.52 -20.64 24.74
C GLU A 1168 7.02 -20.84 24.98
N ARG A 1169 6.45 -20.26 26.05
CA ARG A 1169 4.99 -20.25 26.26
C ARG A 1169 4.26 -19.47 25.18
N TRP A 1170 4.77 -18.33 24.74
CA TRP A 1170 4.22 -17.58 23.60
C TRP A 1170 4.31 -18.38 22.29
N ARG A 1171 5.45 -19.05 22.05
CA ARG A 1171 5.62 -19.99 20.93
C ARG A 1171 4.50 -21.02 20.93
N GLN A 1172 4.31 -21.73 22.04
CA GLN A 1172 3.27 -22.73 22.19
C GLN A 1172 1.87 -22.14 22.05
N ALA A 1173 1.62 -20.91 22.53
CA ALA A 1173 0.30 -20.28 22.43
C ALA A 1173 -0.12 -20.03 20.97
N TRP A 1174 0.82 -19.68 20.09
CA TRP A 1174 0.51 -19.34 18.69
C TRP A 1174 0.68 -20.48 17.71
N LEU A 1175 1.68 -21.33 17.92
CA LEU A 1175 1.99 -22.42 16.99
C LEU A 1175 1.12 -23.65 17.28
N PRO A 1176 0.80 -24.47 16.26
CA PRO A 1176 0.22 -25.78 16.47
C PRO A 1176 1.15 -26.65 17.33
N SER A 1177 0.55 -27.56 18.11
CA SER A 1177 1.28 -28.43 19.05
C SER A 1177 2.17 -29.44 18.37
#